data_AF-A0AAX4KQD8-F1
#
_entry.id   AF-A0AAX4KQD8-F1
#
_cell.length_a   1.000
_cell.length_b   1.000
_cell.length_c   1.000
_cell.angle_alpha   90.00
_cell.angle_beta   90.00
_cell.angle_gamma   90.00
#
_symmetry.space_group_name_H-M   'P 1'
#
loop_
_entity.id
_entity.type
_entity.pdbx_description
1 polymer ?
#
loop_
_entity_poly.entity_id
_entity_poly.type
_entity_poly.pdbx_seq_one_letter_code
_entity_poly.pdbx_strand_id
1 'polypeptide(L)'
;MIFLHRVYTLFLFLSTLFTTILALQADLAGIVDWHRPLIGEFILEPTPPIFVEHKDTSRVVGLTKKNVLAVLDVENGDIVWRHHFEDYDPVISFHVHNDKIILLSGPGGSTARLFSLSTGSLSWEKSVIPYEEQIRGGGILTTPYHLGTDVSFVPSHEGESGDESVMILSDGKRITRLALKDGKQLWATEVPGAGSTILFKQLVSSGSSIHVLGIQNGISAQMLLTTTLDLKTSIPKGDLGQIPSIVKIPEQALISSTDNGATKVVWTEHGRIRIVVIKEDGSVGKEIKDLLPGKGKVYNEIIEVGTRTSGIILGRRSDGGVDVINVIKGEKVGEFELSTKSDERSDSVYSGITTAKGVILNRVYWSFNMAVGVAQTINIPNVESTDIITSGFTFSYDTASHGTFLHAAVSPTLSDKQLPVLILTTSSGAIQRMELDNPGWVREESLADIKAAQFVDLGEPETEEVREVLAEESFVGRLSRHLAELKDLPGYVIRFAKRFTAASYTSALQVTPLNTTHLHRDQFGFQKLLIAATAKGKIFALDSSTGNVIWSRNLGLTSEKGPEIEVEDIWNVRDGEGGREPMLAILATKTVGETISTIAYHLHAYTGLISGEVDPTNHLPLGKTLFEGKALNAFLLPFENCGSKATVLAVIDPSNSLHIFPSCKKVLGAIEGISDNLFYTAQSRSIDGTILRGFIPSAATQGGALKGEMIWQHPFAEGEVILETQPVIFDAIASFGRVLGDKSTLYKYLNPHLQIISTFTPSTKGVSSTSLEGVGKAYVIDTTNGRVVYQTEIDGVIGRGGIKVGMVENWLVISWLDQRGWKIASTELYEDSDKKGVTPSQSTFAETPVIAISQSFILPTEVKTLGFTTSKAGITTKEVIIVNGKNQIATIHRRLLDPRRPVGKPSSRDKEEMLIPYEALIPVDPKKVISHKYQVLGAKSLLTSPALVESTSLLFAYGLDLFLTRGITPSGTFDILSDTFNKAQLLLTLGALTIGILVAGPAVKRKELKNKWY
;
A
#
# COMPACT_ATOMS: atom_id res chain seq x y z
N MET A 1 30.14 62.76 -8.25
CA MET A 1 28.72 62.45 -7.93
C MET A 1 28.06 61.50 -8.94
N ILE A 2 28.15 61.74 -10.25
CA ILE A 2 27.48 60.92 -11.27
C ILE A 2 28.03 59.47 -11.35
N PHE A 3 29.33 59.27 -11.09
CA PHE A 3 29.93 57.93 -11.04
C PHE A 3 29.44 57.10 -9.83
N LEU A 4 29.30 57.74 -8.67
CA LEU A 4 28.79 57.10 -7.44
C LEU A 4 27.31 56.70 -7.60
N HIS A 5 26.52 57.54 -8.29
CA HIS A 5 25.12 57.25 -8.57
C HIS A 5 24.97 56.08 -9.55
N ARG A 6 25.83 56.00 -10.58
CA ARG A 6 25.84 54.89 -11.55
C ARG A 6 26.26 53.57 -10.91
N VAL A 7 27.23 53.57 -10.00
CA VAL A 7 27.64 52.37 -9.24
C VAL A 7 26.52 51.93 -8.29
N TYR A 8 25.81 52.86 -7.64
CA TYR A 8 24.68 52.53 -6.77
C TYR A 8 23.47 51.97 -7.55
N THR A 9 23.17 52.52 -8.73
CA THR A 9 22.13 51.95 -9.61
C THR A 9 22.54 50.62 -10.22
N LEU A 10 23.82 50.39 -10.54
CA LEU A 10 24.31 49.11 -11.02
C LEU A 10 24.25 48.05 -9.91
N PHE A 11 24.50 48.42 -8.65
CA PHE A 11 24.38 47.53 -7.49
C PHE A 11 22.92 47.17 -7.18
N LEU A 12 21.98 48.13 -7.32
CA LEU A 12 20.53 47.89 -7.25
C LEU A 12 19.98 47.07 -8.42
N PHE A 13 20.57 47.21 -9.61
CA PHE A 13 20.21 46.41 -10.80
C PHE A 13 20.81 45.00 -10.73
N LEU A 14 22.01 44.81 -10.16
CA LEU A 14 22.54 43.47 -9.87
C LEU A 14 21.83 42.79 -8.70
N SER A 15 21.35 43.54 -7.69
CA SER A 15 20.57 42.95 -6.58
C SER A 15 19.17 42.49 -7.01
N THR A 16 18.65 42.99 -8.13
CA THR A 16 17.39 42.55 -8.73
C THR A 16 17.55 41.38 -9.71
N LEU A 17 18.79 41.07 -10.13
CA LEU A 17 19.14 39.87 -10.91
C LEU A 17 19.40 38.62 -10.05
N PHE A 18 19.49 38.78 -8.72
CA PHE A 18 19.43 37.68 -7.75
C PHE A 18 18.03 37.55 -7.14
N THR A 19 16.98 37.50 -7.96
CA THR A 19 15.75 36.83 -7.53
C THR A 19 16.01 35.33 -7.62
N THR A 20 16.55 34.77 -6.54
CA THR A 20 16.54 33.33 -6.32
C THR A 20 15.10 32.86 -6.44
N ILE A 21 14.92 31.82 -7.25
CA ILE A 21 13.65 31.15 -7.48
C ILE A 21 13.19 30.60 -6.12
N LEU A 22 12.29 31.31 -5.45
CA LEU A 22 11.55 30.80 -4.29
C LEU A 22 10.43 29.89 -4.83
N ALA A 23 10.83 28.66 -5.16
CA ALA A 23 9.98 27.49 -4.96
C ALA A 23 9.85 27.23 -3.45
N LEU A 24 9.09 26.20 -3.05
CA LEU A 24 9.17 25.62 -1.72
C LEU A 24 10.65 25.61 -1.28
N GLN A 25 10.98 26.18 -0.11
CA GLN A 25 12.35 26.33 0.40
C GLN A 25 13.14 25.03 0.14
N ALA A 26 14.07 25.04 -0.83
CA ALA A 26 14.79 23.84 -1.25
C ALA A 26 15.60 23.21 -0.10
N ASP A 27 15.91 24.02 0.91
CA ASP A 27 16.51 23.69 2.19
C ASP A 27 15.63 22.81 3.09
N LEU A 28 14.31 22.68 2.85
CA LEU A 28 13.41 21.84 3.64
C LEU A 28 13.21 20.42 3.08
N ALA A 29 13.50 20.21 1.80
CA ALA A 29 13.27 18.91 1.14
C ALA A 29 14.16 17.82 1.75
N GLY A 30 13.56 16.71 2.17
CA GLY A 30 14.24 15.60 2.86
C GLY A 30 14.50 15.86 4.35
N ILE A 31 14.12 17.02 4.88
CA ILE A 31 14.15 17.31 6.33
C ILE A 31 12.76 17.13 6.92
N VAL A 32 11.74 17.74 6.29
CA VAL A 32 10.36 17.70 6.79
C VAL A 32 9.61 16.46 6.33
N ASP A 33 10.14 15.78 5.33
CA ASP A 33 9.46 14.73 4.60
C ASP A 33 10.38 13.57 4.23
N TRP A 34 9.78 12.40 4.06
CA TRP A 34 10.46 11.19 3.61
C TRP A 34 9.54 10.39 2.69
N HIS A 35 10.16 9.62 1.80
CA HIS A 35 9.50 8.72 0.87
C HIS A 35 10.16 7.35 0.95
N ARG A 36 9.35 6.31 1.20
CA ARG A 36 9.82 4.92 1.22
C ARG A 36 9.17 4.16 0.07
N PRO A 37 9.92 3.90 -1.01
CA PRO A 37 9.42 3.11 -2.13
C PRO A 37 9.37 1.63 -1.76
N LEU A 38 8.23 0.97 -2.02
CA LEU A 38 8.01 -0.47 -1.81
C LEU A 38 7.56 -1.16 -3.11
N ILE A 39 7.76 -2.46 -3.23
CA ILE A 39 7.34 -3.22 -4.41
C ILE A 39 6.08 -4.05 -4.15
N GLY A 40 5.79 -4.32 -2.88
CA GLY A 40 4.75 -5.26 -2.46
C GLY A 40 5.21 -6.71 -2.56
N GLU A 41 4.34 -7.62 -2.14
CA GLU A 41 4.68 -9.04 -2.07
C GLU A 41 4.82 -9.68 -3.45
N PHE A 42 5.81 -10.54 -3.61
CA PHE A 42 5.97 -11.31 -4.84
C PHE A 42 4.78 -12.23 -5.13
N ILE A 43 4.48 -12.35 -6.42
CA ILE A 43 3.67 -13.42 -6.99
C ILE A 43 4.59 -14.62 -7.19
N LEU A 44 4.12 -15.80 -6.79
CA LEU A 44 4.92 -17.04 -6.86
C LEU A 44 4.58 -17.89 -8.09
N GLU A 45 3.40 -17.70 -8.67
CA GLU A 45 2.93 -18.43 -9.86
C GLU A 45 2.47 -17.45 -10.95
N PRO A 46 2.82 -17.68 -12.22
CA PRO A 46 3.54 -18.84 -12.74
C PRO A 46 5.08 -18.71 -12.62
N THR A 47 5.58 -17.48 -12.43
CA THR A 47 7.01 -17.18 -12.41
C THR A 47 7.38 -16.58 -11.05
N PRO A 48 7.94 -17.37 -10.11
CA PRO A 48 8.38 -16.87 -8.82
C PRO A 48 9.60 -15.95 -8.99
N PRO A 49 9.97 -15.17 -7.95
CA PRO A 49 11.15 -14.31 -8.04
C PRO A 49 12.42 -15.15 -8.25
N ILE A 50 13.30 -14.67 -9.12
CA ILE A 50 14.53 -15.36 -9.52
C ILE A 50 15.77 -14.51 -9.23
N PHE A 51 16.87 -15.19 -8.90
CA PHE A 51 18.19 -14.58 -8.81
C PHE A 51 18.82 -14.55 -10.20
N VAL A 52 19.36 -13.42 -10.61
CA VAL A 52 20.03 -13.25 -11.90
C VAL A 52 21.38 -12.58 -11.68
N GLU A 53 22.43 -13.10 -12.33
CA GLU A 53 23.72 -12.43 -12.41
C GLU A 53 23.98 -11.95 -13.84
N HIS A 54 24.34 -10.68 -13.96
CA HIS A 54 24.74 -10.09 -15.23
C HIS A 54 25.90 -9.12 -15.03
N LYS A 55 27.02 -9.35 -15.75
CA LYS A 55 28.23 -8.49 -15.75
C LYS A 55 28.67 -8.09 -14.32
N ASP A 56 28.88 -9.09 -13.47
CA ASP A 56 29.31 -8.94 -12.07
C ASP A 56 28.31 -8.23 -11.14
N THR A 57 27.05 -8.05 -11.57
CA THR A 57 25.97 -7.55 -10.71
C THR A 57 24.93 -8.63 -10.42
N SER A 58 24.59 -8.78 -9.14
CA SER A 58 23.62 -9.74 -8.63
C SER A 58 22.27 -9.05 -8.39
N ARG A 59 21.23 -9.57 -9.03
CA ARG A 59 19.89 -8.97 -9.05
C ARG A 59 18.81 -9.99 -8.68
N VAL A 60 17.72 -9.52 -8.11
CA VAL A 60 16.48 -10.30 -7.95
C VAL A 60 15.42 -9.68 -8.84
N VAL A 61 14.80 -10.48 -9.69
CA VAL A 61 13.69 -10.05 -10.55
C VAL A 61 12.42 -10.73 -10.07
N GLY A 62 11.32 -9.98 -9.97
CA GLY A 62 10.04 -10.57 -9.64
C GLY A 62 8.85 -9.67 -9.96
N LEU A 63 7.68 -10.30 -10.06
CA LEU A 63 6.38 -9.65 -10.17
C LEU A 63 5.71 -9.61 -8.81
N THR A 64 4.96 -8.54 -8.52
CA THR A 64 4.29 -8.39 -7.23
C THR A 64 2.78 -8.30 -7.35
N LYS A 65 2.09 -8.63 -6.25
CA LYS A 65 0.62 -8.54 -6.13
C LYS A 65 0.07 -7.12 -6.30
N LYS A 66 0.94 -6.11 -6.25
CA LYS A 66 0.61 -4.69 -6.48
C LYS A 66 0.87 -4.28 -7.93
N ASN A 67 0.89 -5.24 -8.86
CA ASN A 67 1.08 -5.02 -10.28
C ASN A 67 2.41 -4.34 -10.63
N VAL A 68 3.50 -4.73 -9.95
CA VAL A 68 4.84 -4.16 -10.14
C VAL A 68 5.79 -5.21 -10.70
N LEU A 69 6.53 -4.86 -11.76
CA LEU A 69 7.76 -5.54 -12.14
C LEU A 69 8.93 -4.84 -11.43
N ALA A 70 9.64 -5.56 -10.59
CA ALA A 70 10.72 -5.00 -9.78
C ALA A 70 12.04 -5.73 -10.00
N VAL A 71 13.13 -4.97 -9.96
CA VAL A 71 14.49 -5.48 -9.87
C VAL A 71 15.16 -4.91 -8.63
N LEU A 72 15.58 -5.82 -7.74
CA LEU A 72 16.29 -5.50 -6.51
C LEU A 72 17.77 -5.83 -6.64
N ASP A 73 18.60 -5.07 -5.94
CA ASP A 73 19.99 -5.41 -5.69
C ASP A 73 20.07 -6.49 -4.61
N VAL A 74 20.86 -7.53 -4.85
CA VAL A 74 21.01 -8.66 -3.92
C VAL A 74 21.78 -8.25 -2.67
N GLU A 75 22.75 -7.35 -2.76
CA GLU A 75 23.66 -7.06 -1.65
C GLU A 75 23.01 -6.18 -0.58
N ASN A 76 22.20 -5.19 -0.99
CA ASN A 76 21.58 -4.25 -0.05
C ASN A 76 20.04 -4.24 -0.05
N GLY A 77 19.38 -4.90 -1.01
CA GLY A 77 17.92 -4.95 -1.08
C GLY A 77 17.26 -3.66 -1.59
N ASP A 78 18.06 -2.75 -2.16
CA ASP A 78 17.55 -1.53 -2.76
C ASP A 78 16.88 -1.82 -4.10
N ILE A 79 15.90 -0.98 -4.44
CA ILE A 79 15.24 -1.02 -5.73
C ILE A 79 16.19 -0.40 -6.76
N VAL A 80 16.62 -1.21 -7.72
CA VAL A 80 17.41 -0.74 -8.88
C VAL A 80 16.48 0.05 -9.81
N TRP A 81 15.36 -0.57 -10.14
CA TRP A 81 14.25 0.05 -10.85
C TRP A 81 12.99 -0.80 -10.63
N ARG A 82 11.84 -0.18 -10.87
CA ARG A 82 10.53 -0.85 -10.85
C ARG A 82 9.58 -0.16 -11.82
N HIS A 83 8.64 -0.92 -12.36
CA HIS A 83 7.53 -0.41 -13.18
C HIS A 83 6.21 -0.83 -12.56
N HIS A 84 5.35 0.13 -12.22
CA HIS A 84 4.00 -0.10 -11.73
C HIS A 84 3.01 0.01 -12.90
N PHE A 85 2.22 -1.04 -13.09
CA PHE A 85 1.22 -1.12 -14.15
C PHE A 85 -0.18 -0.82 -13.60
N GLU A 86 -1.05 -0.29 -14.44
CA GLU A 86 -2.42 0.06 -14.04
C GLU A 86 -3.28 -1.19 -13.81
N ASP A 87 -4.32 -1.09 -12.96
CA ASP A 87 -5.15 -2.24 -12.54
C ASP A 87 -5.83 -2.99 -13.72
N TYR A 88 -6.01 -2.33 -14.88
CA TYR A 88 -6.58 -2.94 -16.09
C TYR A 88 -5.56 -3.70 -16.96
N ASP A 89 -4.27 -3.57 -16.69
CA ASP A 89 -3.18 -4.26 -17.37
C ASP A 89 -2.42 -5.14 -16.35
N PRO A 90 -3.03 -6.23 -15.87
CA PRO A 90 -2.42 -7.08 -14.84
C PRO A 90 -1.17 -7.78 -15.38
N VAL A 91 -0.10 -7.79 -14.61
CA VAL A 91 1.11 -8.57 -14.88
C VAL A 91 0.81 -10.06 -14.73
N ILE A 92 1.34 -10.88 -15.64
CA ILE A 92 1.08 -12.32 -15.68
C ILE A 92 2.36 -13.10 -15.44
N SER A 93 3.36 -12.94 -16.29
CA SER A 93 4.63 -13.67 -16.19
C SER A 93 5.79 -12.84 -16.69
N PHE A 94 6.98 -13.15 -16.22
CA PHE A 94 8.20 -12.56 -16.72
C PHE A 94 9.24 -13.63 -17.06
N HIS A 95 10.05 -13.38 -18.07
CA HIS A 95 11.06 -14.32 -18.54
C HIS A 95 12.37 -13.59 -18.83
N VAL A 96 13.46 -14.08 -18.26
CA VAL A 96 14.78 -13.44 -18.33
C VAL A 96 15.69 -14.20 -19.28
N HIS A 97 16.38 -13.46 -20.15
CA HIS A 97 17.40 -13.99 -21.03
C HIS A 97 18.51 -12.96 -21.21
N ASN A 98 19.72 -13.25 -20.74
CA ASN A 98 20.82 -12.28 -20.71
C ASN A 98 20.42 -10.98 -19.99
N ASP A 99 20.59 -9.81 -20.63
CA ASP A 99 20.18 -8.50 -20.09
C ASP A 99 18.73 -8.12 -20.45
N LYS A 100 17.89 -9.08 -20.85
CA LYS A 100 16.56 -8.83 -21.39
C LYS A 100 15.49 -9.49 -20.52
N ILE A 101 14.43 -8.76 -20.22
CA ILE A 101 13.24 -9.24 -19.52
C ILE A 101 12.03 -9.09 -20.43
N ILE A 102 11.40 -10.19 -20.81
CA ILE A 102 10.09 -10.18 -21.46
C ILE A 102 9.02 -10.25 -20.37
N LEU A 103 8.13 -9.25 -20.34
CA LEU A 103 6.95 -9.21 -19.50
C LEU A 103 5.71 -9.50 -20.35
N LEU A 104 4.88 -10.45 -19.90
CA LEU A 104 3.52 -10.62 -20.38
C LEU A 104 2.55 -9.97 -19.39
N SER A 105 1.65 -9.15 -19.90
CA SER A 105 0.61 -8.50 -19.12
C SER A 105 -0.69 -8.36 -19.92
N GLY A 106 -1.72 -7.89 -19.23
CA GLY A 106 -3.04 -7.68 -19.79
C GLY A 106 -3.84 -8.98 -19.83
N PRO A 107 -5.16 -8.93 -19.94
CA PRO A 107 -6.00 -10.13 -19.90
C PRO A 107 -5.55 -11.21 -20.89
N GLY A 108 -5.23 -12.41 -20.40
CA GLY A 108 -4.76 -13.53 -21.24
C GLY A 108 -3.35 -13.37 -21.84
N GLY A 109 -2.52 -12.45 -21.34
CA GLY A 109 -1.18 -12.18 -21.88
C GLY A 109 -1.24 -11.41 -23.19
N SER A 110 -2.15 -10.45 -23.26
CA SER A 110 -2.45 -9.68 -24.47
C SER A 110 -1.34 -8.73 -24.90
N THR A 111 -0.45 -8.36 -23.99
CA THR A 111 0.61 -7.37 -24.20
C THR A 111 1.95 -7.96 -23.82
N ALA A 112 2.92 -7.82 -24.72
CA ALA A 112 4.32 -8.21 -24.49
C ALA A 112 5.22 -6.98 -24.47
N ARG A 113 6.08 -6.89 -23.45
CA ARG A 113 7.03 -5.79 -23.27
C ARG A 113 8.43 -6.34 -23.07
N LEU A 114 9.41 -5.70 -23.69
CA LEU A 114 10.82 -6.03 -23.49
C LEU A 114 11.52 -4.92 -22.70
N PHE A 115 12.05 -5.27 -21.54
CA PHE A 115 12.85 -4.38 -20.69
C PHE A 115 14.32 -4.79 -20.67
N SER A 116 15.21 -3.82 -20.48
CA SER A 116 16.61 -4.09 -20.11
C SER A 116 16.70 -4.38 -18.61
N LEU A 117 17.33 -5.50 -18.24
CA LEU A 117 17.56 -5.89 -16.85
C LEU A 117 18.42 -4.87 -16.10
N SER A 118 19.48 -4.36 -16.74
CA SER A 118 20.40 -3.40 -16.14
C SER A 118 19.83 -1.99 -15.95
N THR A 119 19.06 -1.48 -16.91
CA THR A 119 18.61 -0.07 -16.92
C THR A 119 17.13 0.13 -16.60
N GLY A 120 16.32 -0.92 -16.72
CA GLY A 120 14.86 -0.82 -16.65
C GLY A 120 14.23 -0.09 -17.84
N SER A 121 15.00 0.22 -18.89
CA SER A 121 14.47 0.88 -20.09
C SER A 121 13.57 -0.08 -20.88
N LEU A 122 12.41 0.43 -21.30
CA LEU A 122 11.51 -0.28 -22.22
C LEU A 122 12.11 -0.19 -23.63
N SER A 123 12.46 -1.34 -24.20
CA SER A 123 12.97 -1.43 -25.58
C SER A 123 11.82 -1.39 -26.60
N TRP A 124 10.77 -2.17 -26.37
CA TRP A 124 9.56 -2.15 -27.18
C TRP A 124 8.36 -2.72 -26.41
N GLU A 125 7.17 -2.36 -26.87
CA GLU A 125 5.87 -2.87 -26.42
C GLU A 125 5.04 -3.28 -27.65
N LYS A 126 4.39 -4.44 -27.58
CA LYS A 126 3.53 -4.97 -28.64
C LYS A 126 2.29 -5.63 -28.06
N SER A 127 1.14 -5.33 -28.67
CA SER A 127 -0.07 -6.10 -28.46
C SER A 127 0.01 -7.39 -29.28
N VAL A 128 -0.12 -8.53 -28.62
CA VAL A 128 0.01 -9.87 -29.20
C VAL A 128 -1.36 -10.42 -29.63
N ILE A 129 -2.43 -9.90 -29.02
CA ILE A 129 -3.83 -10.20 -29.36
C ILE A 129 -4.43 -9.02 -30.12
N PRO A 130 -4.99 -9.21 -31.34
CA PRO A 130 -5.65 -8.13 -32.09
C PRO A 130 -6.78 -7.44 -31.30
N TYR A 131 -6.90 -6.12 -31.46
CA TYR A 131 -7.90 -5.30 -30.77
C TYR A 131 -9.35 -5.76 -31.00
N GLU A 132 -9.67 -6.23 -32.21
CA GLU A 132 -11.00 -6.73 -32.57
C GLU A 132 -11.39 -7.99 -31.78
N GLU A 133 -10.41 -8.85 -31.46
CA GLU A 133 -10.61 -10.03 -30.62
C GLU A 133 -10.75 -9.62 -29.15
N GLN A 134 -9.94 -8.67 -28.67
CA GLN A 134 -10.05 -8.14 -27.29
C GLN A 134 -11.45 -7.61 -26.99
N ILE A 135 -12.07 -6.87 -27.92
CA ILE A 135 -13.44 -6.33 -27.75
C ILE A 135 -14.51 -7.43 -27.76
N ARG A 136 -14.29 -8.53 -28.49
CA ARG A 136 -15.25 -9.64 -28.60
C ARG A 136 -15.13 -10.66 -27.45
N GLY A 137 -14.32 -10.37 -26.44
CA GLY A 137 -14.04 -11.31 -25.34
C GLY A 137 -12.86 -12.25 -25.61
N GLY A 138 -11.91 -11.88 -26.47
CA GLY A 138 -10.56 -12.45 -26.47
C GLY A 138 -9.76 -11.87 -25.30
N GLY A 139 -8.97 -12.69 -24.60
CA GLY A 139 -8.39 -12.31 -23.31
C GLY A 139 -9.37 -12.48 -22.15
N ILE A 140 -10.20 -13.52 -22.18
CA ILE A 140 -11.00 -13.91 -20.99
C ILE A 140 -10.02 -14.26 -19.88
N LEU A 141 -10.24 -13.70 -18.69
CA LEU A 141 -9.58 -14.13 -17.46
C LEU A 141 -9.93 -15.61 -17.23
N THR A 142 -9.04 -16.50 -17.64
CA THR A 142 -9.05 -17.90 -17.21
C THR A 142 -8.76 -17.92 -15.71
N THR A 143 -9.29 -18.90 -14.99
CA THR A 143 -8.89 -19.15 -13.59
C THR A 143 -8.15 -20.48 -13.60
N PRO A 144 -6.82 -20.50 -13.35
CA PRO A 144 -5.93 -19.37 -13.01
C PRO A 144 -5.66 -18.39 -14.18
N TYR A 145 -5.44 -17.11 -13.87
CA TYR A 145 -5.30 -16.02 -14.87
C TYR A 145 -4.05 -16.09 -15.75
N HIS A 146 -3.07 -16.89 -15.34
CA HIS A 146 -1.83 -17.15 -16.08
C HIS A 146 -1.90 -18.43 -16.92
N LEU A 147 -3.00 -19.19 -16.84
CA LEU A 147 -3.13 -20.43 -17.59
C LEU A 147 -3.25 -20.12 -19.08
N GLY A 148 -2.36 -20.70 -19.87
CA GLY A 148 -2.32 -20.49 -21.32
C GLY A 148 -1.37 -19.38 -21.77
N THR A 149 -0.43 -18.97 -20.92
CA THR A 149 0.66 -18.06 -21.28
C THR A 149 2.02 -18.68 -21.01
N ASP A 150 2.95 -18.59 -21.96
CA ASP A 150 4.34 -19.06 -21.82
C ASP A 150 5.25 -18.34 -22.83
N VAL A 151 6.57 -18.39 -22.61
CA VAL A 151 7.59 -17.74 -23.45
C VAL A 151 8.82 -18.63 -23.62
N SER A 152 9.35 -18.71 -24.85
CA SER A 152 10.61 -19.40 -25.16
C SER A 152 11.44 -18.50 -26.06
N PHE A 153 12.67 -18.27 -25.63
CA PHE A 153 13.68 -17.60 -26.43
C PHE A 153 14.22 -18.55 -27.49
N VAL A 154 14.41 -18.03 -28.71
CA VAL A 154 14.96 -18.78 -29.84
C VAL A 154 16.33 -18.18 -30.17
N PRO A 155 17.43 -18.91 -29.91
CA PRO A 155 18.78 -18.42 -30.20
C PRO A 155 19.01 -18.24 -31.70
N SER A 156 19.96 -17.39 -32.07
CA SER A 156 20.43 -17.26 -33.44
C SER A 156 21.25 -18.50 -33.83
N HIS A 157 20.83 -19.24 -34.87
CA HIS A 157 21.58 -20.38 -35.38
C HIS A 157 22.83 -19.94 -36.15
N GLU A 158 23.95 -20.63 -35.96
CA GLU A 158 25.21 -20.36 -36.67
C GLU A 158 25.00 -20.44 -38.19
N GLY A 159 25.27 -19.33 -38.90
CA GLY A 159 25.23 -19.26 -40.37
C GLY A 159 24.06 -18.49 -40.98
N GLU A 160 23.03 -18.13 -40.20
CA GLU A 160 21.99 -17.18 -40.63
C GLU A 160 22.22 -15.81 -39.97
N SER A 161 22.19 -14.74 -40.77
CA SER A 161 22.22 -13.34 -40.31
C SER A 161 20.89 -12.94 -39.64
N GLY A 162 20.34 -13.80 -38.78
CA GLY A 162 19.04 -13.65 -38.14
C GLY A 162 19.20 -13.13 -36.72
N ASP A 163 18.59 -11.97 -36.44
CA ASP A 163 18.45 -11.44 -35.09
C ASP A 163 17.71 -12.46 -34.18
N GLU A 164 18.11 -12.55 -32.90
CA GLU A 164 17.42 -13.34 -31.86
C GLU A 164 15.90 -13.10 -31.89
N SER A 165 15.10 -14.12 -31.58
CA SER A 165 13.64 -14.01 -31.57
C SER A 165 13.01 -14.66 -30.34
N VAL A 166 11.77 -14.30 -30.06
CA VAL A 166 11.00 -14.84 -28.95
C VAL A 166 9.66 -15.38 -29.44
N MET A 167 9.28 -16.55 -28.92
CA MET A 167 7.96 -17.15 -29.14
C MET A 167 7.10 -16.91 -27.90
N ILE A 168 5.89 -16.42 -28.11
CA ILE A 168 4.94 -16.09 -27.04
C ILE A 168 3.65 -16.84 -27.30
N LEU A 169 3.13 -17.52 -26.28
CA LEU A 169 1.78 -18.07 -26.25
C LEU A 169 0.89 -17.14 -25.43
N SER A 170 -0.25 -16.77 -26.01
CA SER A 170 -1.27 -15.91 -25.41
C SER A 170 -2.66 -16.52 -25.56
N ASP A 171 -3.55 -16.25 -24.61
CA ASP A 171 -4.94 -16.76 -24.52
C ASP A 171 -5.08 -18.29 -24.60
N GLY A 172 -3.97 -19.04 -24.40
CA GLY A 172 -3.92 -20.48 -24.58
C GLY A 172 -4.21 -20.97 -26.01
N LYS A 173 -4.17 -20.10 -27.01
CA LYS A 173 -4.59 -20.40 -28.40
C LYS A 173 -3.68 -19.81 -29.46
N ARG A 174 -3.05 -18.67 -29.20
CA ARG A 174 -2.31 -17.91 -30.20
C ARG A 174 -0.82 -17.96 -29.91
N ILE A 175 -0.04 -18.29 -30.93
CA ILE A 175 1.43 -18.26 -30.87
C ILE A 175 1.93 -17.15 -31.78
N THR A 176 2.79 -16.30 -31.23
CA THR A 176 3.37 -15.17 -31.94
C THR A 176 4.89 -15.22 -31.85
N ARG A 177 5.56 -15.11 -33.00
CA ARG A 177 7.02 -14.96 -33.08
C ARG A 177 7.38 -13.50 -33.28
N LEU A 178 8.14 -12.93 -32.34
CA LEU A 178 8.63 -11.55 -32.41
C LEU A 178 10.14 -11.52 -32.53
N ALA A 179 10.67 -10.61 -33.35
CA ALA A 179 12.08 -10.28 -33.34
C ALA A 179 12.45 -9.59 -32.01
N LEU A 180 13.52 -10.01 -31.37
CA LEU A 180 13.86 -9.53 -30.02
C LEU A 180 14.41 -8.10 -30.05
N LYS A 181 14.96 -7.65 -31.17
CA LYS A 181 15.58 -6.33 -31.35
C LYS A 181 14.57 -5.18 -31.36
N ASP A 182 13.47 -5.32 -32.09
CA ASP A 182 12.50 -4.24 -32.35
C ASP A 182 11.03 -4.65 -32.10
N GLY A 183 10.80 -5.89 -31.68
CA GLY A 183 9.46 -6.44 -31.48
C GLY A 183 8.69 -6.61 -32.78
N LYS A 184 9.35 -6.63 -33.95
CA LYS A 184 8.67 -6.86 -35.23
C LYS A 184 8.07 -8.26 -35.24
N GLN A 185 6.77 -8.35 -35.52
CA GLN A 185 6.10 -9.63 -35.70
C GLN A 185 6.64 -10.30 -36.97
N LEU A 186 7.27 -11.46 -36.79
CA LEU A 186 7.76 -12.29 -37.90
C LEU A 186 6.60 -13.13 -38.48
N TRP A 187 5.82 -13.75 -37.60
CA TRP A 187 4.56 -14.39 -37.92
C TRP A 187 3.72 -14.58 -36.64
N ALA A 188 2.42 -14.78 -36.81
CA ALA A 188 1.52 -15.18 -35.74
C ALA A 188 0.49 -16.17 -36.30
N THR A 189 0.09 -17.15 -35.49
CA THR A 189 -0.95 -18.11 -35.87
C THR A 189 -1.74 -18.52 -34.65
N GLU A 190 -3.01 -18.86 -34.87
CA GLU A 190 -3.73 -19.68 -33.92
C GLU A 190 -3.29 -21.13 -34.09
N VAL A 191 -3.20 -21.84 -32.96
CA VAL A 191 -2.81 -23.24 -32.98
C VAL A 191 -3.98 -24.06 -33.53
N PRO A 192 -3.77 -24.94 -34.53
CA PRO A 192 -4.83 -25.75 -35.09
C PRO A 192 -5.56 -26.58 -34.02
N GLY A 193 -6.89 -26.49 -34.00
CA GLY A 193 -7.73 -27.17 -32.99
C GLY A 193 -7.93 -26.38 -31.69
N ALA A 194 -7.34 -25.18 -31.56
CA ALA A 194 -7.66 -24.25 -30.49
C ALA A 194 -9.19 -23.99 -30.44
N GLY A 195 -9.78 -24.10 -29.26
CA GLY A 195 -11.23 -24.00 -29.08
C GLY A 195 -11.63 -23.94 -27.62
N SER A 196 -12.88 -24.25 -27.30
CA SER A 196 -13.38 -24.28 -25.91
C SER A 196 -12.91 -25.52 -25.13
N THR A 197 -12.54 -26.59 -25.83
CA THR A 197 -12.15 -27.87 -25.21
C THR A 197 -10.65 -28.09 -25.16
N ILE A 198 -9.86 -27.33 -25.92
CA ILE A 198 -8.40 -27.48 -26.03
C ILE A 198 -7.73 -26.17 -25.62
N LEU A 199 -6.84 -26.25 -24.63
CA LEU A 199 -6.04 -25.13 -24.13
C LEU A 199 -4.55 -25.47 -24.22
N PHE A 200 -3.79 -24.67 -24.95
CA PHE A 200 -2.33 -24.77 -24.98
C PHE A 200 -1.74 -24.07 -23.77
N LYS A 201 -0.72 -24.66 -23.14
CA LYS A 201 -0.17 -24.15 -21.87
C LYS A 201 1.32 -23.87 -21.87
N GLN A 202 2.11 -24.59 -22.67
CA GLN A 202 3.56 -24.53 -22.59
C GLN A 202 4.21 -24.65 -23.96
N LEU A 203 5.39 -24.05 -24.09
CA LEU A 203 6.19 -24.04 -25.31
C LEU A 203 7.67 -24.18 -25.03
N VAL A 204 8.36 -24.93 -25.88
CA VAL A 204 9.80 -25.19 -25.80
C VAL A 204 10.37 -25.22 -27.21
N SER A 205 11.42 -24.43 -27.45
CA SER A 205 12.18 -24.48 -28.69
C SER A 205 13.24 -25.58 -28.65
N SER A 206 13.30 -26.40 -29.70
CA SER A 206 14.35 -27.41 -29.89
C SER A 206 14.69 -27.54 -31.37
N GLY A 207 15.98 -27.49 -31.72
CA GLY A 207 16.45 -27.54 -33.10
C GLY A 207 15.85 -26.44 -33.99
N SER A 208 15.18 -26.85 -35.07
CA SER A 208 14.51 -25.93 -36.02
C SER A 208 13.00 -25.76 -35.75
N SER A 209 12.51 -26.22 -34.60
CA SER A 209 11.08 -26.33 -34.31
C SER A 209 10.71 -25.73 -32.94
N ILE A 210 9.44 -25.31 -32.82
CA ILE A 210 8.80 -25.01 -31.53
C ILE A 210 7.76 -26.09 -31.25
N HIS A 211 7.86 -26.71 -30.08
CA HIS A 211 6.91 -27.71 -29.62
C HIS A 211 5.97 -27.07 -28.61
N VAL A 212 4.69 -27.37 -28.76
CA VAL A 212 3.62 -26.83 -27.92
C VAL A 212 2.93 -27.98 -27.23
N LEU A 213 2.74 -27.84 -25.93
CA LEU A 213 1.96 -28.77 -25.10
C LEU A 213 0.61 -28.13 -24.78
N GLY A 214 -0.45 -28.85 -25.09
CA GLY A 214 -1.82 -28.48 -24.77
C GLY A 214 -2.55 -29.58 -24.03
N ILE A 215 -3.71 -29.20 -23.54
CA ILE A 215 -4.58 -30.05 -22.75
C ILE A 215 -5.98 -30.01 -23.34
N GLN A 216 -6.59 -31.18 -23.48
CA GLN A 216 -7.97 -31.34 -23.88
C GLN A 216 -8.83 -31.73 -22.68
N ASN A 217 -9.86 -30.94 -22.41
CA ASN A 217 -10.84 -31.23 -21.38
C ASN A 217 -11.77 -32.37 -21.81
N GLY A 218 -11.78 -33.46 -21.03
CA GLY A 218 -12.73 -34.57 -21.12
C GLY A 218 -13.66 -34.62 -19.91
N ILE A 219 -14.67 -35.50 -19.97
CA ILE A 219 -15.73 -35.61 -18.93
C ILE A 219 -15.18 -36.10 -17.58
N SER A 220 -14.17 -36.97 -17.59
CA SER A 220 -13.62 -37.61 -16.37
C SER A 220 -12.11 -37.42 -16.17
N ALA A 221 -11.38 -37.02 -17.21
CA ALA A 221 -9.95 -36.79 -17.18
C ALA A 221 -9.54 -35.89 -18.35
N GLN A 222 -8.39 -35.24 -18.22
CA GLN A 222 -7.82 -34.42 -19.28
C GLN A 222 -6.77 -35.22 -20.07
N MET A 223 -6.71 -34.99 -21.37
CA MET A 223 -5.76 -35.63 -22.28
C MET A 223 -4.72 -34.63 -22.76
N LEU A 224 -3.46 -35.06 -22.87
CA LEU A 224 -2.38 -34.23 -23.41
C LEU A 224 -2.37 -34.25 -24.93
N LEU A 225 -2.14 -33.07 -25.49
CA LEU A 225 -2.01 -32.82 -26.92
C LEU A 225 -0.67 -32.16 -27.19
N THR A 226 -0.09 -32.43 -28.34
CA THR A 226 1.10 -31.72 -28.78
C THR A 226 0.98 -31.31 -30.24
N THR A 227 1.58 -30.18 -30.56
CA THR A 227 1.81 -29.78 -31.95
C THR A 227 3.21 -29.21 -32.07
N THR A 228 3.79 -29.35 -33.26
CA THR A 228 5.12 -28.86 -33.58
C THR A 228 5.03 -27.93 -34.77
N LEU A 229 5.54 -26.72 -34.61
CA LEU A 229 5.58 -25.70 -35.67
C LEU A 229 7.03 -25.48 -36.10
N ASP A 230 7.23 -25.13 -37.36
CA ASP A 230 8.53 -24.67 -37.84
C ASP A 230 8.86 -23.30 -37.23
N LEU A 231 10.13 -23.03 -36.91
CA LEU A 231 10.51 -21.68 -36.45
C LEU A 231 10.31 -20.63 -37.56
N LYS A 232 10.64 -20.96 -38.82
CA LYS A 232 10.64 -20.03 -39.96
C LYS A 232 9.23 -19.73 -40.49
N THR A 233 8.27 -20.64 -40.34
CA THR A 233 6.91 -20.48 -40.89
C THR A 233 5.86 -20.78 -39.84
N SER A 234 4.66 -20.22 -39.99
CA SER A 234 3.51 -20.51 -39.12
C SER A 234 2.87 -21.88 -39.38
N ILE A 235 3.48 -22.74 -40.19
CA ILE A 235 2.89 -24.00 -40.65
C ILE A 235 3.28 -25.12 -39.68
N PRO A 236 2.31 -25.93 -39.19
CA PRO A 236 2.60 -27.13 -38.41
C PRO A 236 3.39 -28.14 -39.23
N LYS A 237 4.41 -28.76 -38.63
CA LYS A 237 5.20 -29.84 -39.27
C LYS A 237 4.45 -31.17 -39.33
N GLY A 238 3.41 -31.33 -38.51
CA GLY A 238 2.53 -32.50 -38.50
C GLY A 238 1.16 -32.18 -37.92
N ASP A 239 0.26 -33.18 -37.97
CA ASP A 239 -1.07 -33.10 -37.37
C ASP A 239 -1.00 -32.96 -35.85
N LEU A 240 -2.12 -32.55 -35.23
CA LEU A 240 -2.24 -32.48 -33.78
C LEU A 240 -2.05 -33.87 -33.15
N GLY A 241 -0.93 -34.06 -32.48
CA GLY A 241 -0.56 -35.31 -31.84
C GLY A 241 -1.34 -35.52 -30.54
N GLN A 242 -2.15 -36.57 -30.49
CA GLN A 242 -2.82 -36.98 -29.25
C GLN A 242 -1.91 -37.91 -28.46
N ILE A 243 -1.71 -37.61 -27.18
CA ILE A 243 -0.96 -38.46 -26.25
C ILE A 243 -2.00 -39.19 -25.39
N PRO A 244 -2.19 -40.52 -25.57
CA PRO A 244 -3.07 -41.30 -24.71
C PRO A 244 -2.65 -41.17 -23.24
N SER A 245 -3.37 -40.35 -22.48
CA SER A 245 -3.00 -39.95 -21.13
C SER A 245 -4.25 -39.66 -20.31
N ILE A 246 -4.20 -40.03 -19.03
CA ILE A 246 -5.21 -39.69 -18.03
C ILE A 246 -4.55 -38.78 -17.01
N VAL A 247 -4.62 -37.47 -17.27
CA VAL A 247 -4.01 -36.46 -16.40
C VAL A 247 -5.05 -35.93 -15.42
N LYS A 248 -4.75 -36.06 -14.13
CA LYS A 248 -5.58 -35.52 -13.04
C LYS A 248 -5.23 -34.07 -12.70
N ILE A 249 -3.94 -33.73 -12.75
CA ILE A 249 -3.41 -32.40 -12.41
C ILE A 249 -2.67 -31.87 -13.65
N PRO A 250 -3.35 -31.07 -14.48
CA PRO A 250 -2.84 -30.72 -15.81
C PRO A 250 -1.59 -29.86 -15.76
N GLU A 251 -1.43 -29.06 -14.71
CA GLU A 251 -0.25 -28.22 -14.44
C GLU A 251 1.03 -29.06 -14.35
N GLN A 252 0.95 -30.30 -13.86
CA GLN A 252 2.11 -31.20 -13.66
C GLN A 252 2.63 -31.84 -14.95
N ALA A 253 1.90 -31.76 -16.06
CA ALA A 253 2.41 -32.22 -17.35
C ALA A 253 3.43 -31.21 -17.89
N LEU A 254 4.65 -31.62 -18.24
CA LEU A 254 5.71 -30.72 -18.65
C LEU A 254 6.24 -31.12 -20.01
N ILE A 255 6.65 -30.14 -20.80
CA ILE A 255 7.48 -30.35 -21.99
C ILE A 255 8.91 -29.88 -21.72
N SER A 256 9.87 -30.72 -22.07
CA SER A 256 11.30 -30.49 -21.84
C SER A 256 12.08 -30.64 -23.14
N SER A 257 13.08 -29.78 -23.32
CA SER A 257 13.93 -29.78 -24.51
C SER A 257 14.92 -30.93 -24.49
N THR A 258 15.29 -31.44 -25.67
CA THR A 258 16.46 -32.30 -25.84
C THR A 258 17.36 -31.74 -26.95
N ASP A 259 18.63 -32.11 -26.95
CA ASP A 259 19.64 -31.51 -27.82
C ASP A 259 19.49 -31.84 -29.32
N ASN A 260 18.66 -32.84 -29.67
CA ASN A 260 18.57 -33.40 -31.02
C ASN A 260 17.31 -32.96 -31.80
N GLY A 261 16.70 -31.80 -31.49
CA GLY A 261 15.47 -31.34 -32.14
C GLY A 261 14.20 -32.10 -31.71
N ALA A 262 14.34 -33.12 -30.87
CA ALA A 262 13.23 -33.81 -30.22
C ALA A 262 12.91 -33.14 -28.87
N THR A 263 11.70 -33.33 -28.38
CA THR A 263 11.31 -32.93 -27.02
C THR A 263 10.72 -34.12 -26.29
N LYS A 264 10.65 -34.05 -24.96
CA LYS A 264 9.98 -35.06 -24.17
C LYS A 264 8.85 -34.42 -23.39
N VAL A 265 7.68 -35.07 -23.43
CA VAL A 265 6.53 -34.72 -22.59
C VAL A 265 6.50 -35.69 -21.41
N VAL A 266 6.40 -35.15 -20.21
CA VAL A 266 6.45 -35.88 -18.95
C VAL A 266 5.21 -35.56 -18.13
N TRP A 267 4.55 -36.56 -17.54
CA TRP A 267 3.37 -36.35 -16.69
C TRP A 267 3.23 -37.43 -15.62
N THR A 268 2.39 -37.19 -14.63
CA THR A 268 2.01 -38.17 -13.62
C THR A 268 0.76 -38.92 -14.03
N GLU A 269 0.79 -40.25 -13.95
CA GLU A 269 -0.35 -41.11 -14.27
C GLU A 269 -0.27 -42.44 -13.50
N HIS A 270 -1.37 -42.79 -12.81
CA HIS A 270 -1.48 -44.00 -11.98
C HIS A 270 -0.30 -44.20 -11.02
N GLY A 271 0.18 -43.13 -10.40
CA GLY A 271 1.29 -43.20 -9.45
C GLY A 271 2.68 -43.35 -10.07
N ARG A 272 2.81 -43.18 -11.39
CA ARG A 272 4.07 -43.25 -12.13
C ARG A 272 4.32 -41.97 -12.90
N ILE A 273 5.58 -41.67 -13.15
CA ILE A 273 5.97 -40.61 -14.08
C ILE A 273 6.10 -41.24 -15.47
N ARG A 274 5.22 -40.84 -16.38
CA ARG A 274 5.20 -41.29 -17.78
C ARG A 274 5.98 -40.31 -18.64
N ILE A 275 6.57 -40.83 -19.71
CA ILE A 275 7.30 -40.04 -20.68
C ILE A 275 7.00 -40.50 -22.10
N VAL A 276 6.91 -39.53 -23.01
CA VAL A 276 6.82 -39.76 -24.45
C VAL A 276 7.77 -38.80 -25.18
N VAL A 277 8.40 -39.28 -26.24
CA VAL A 277 9.27 -38.47 -27.09
C VAL A 277 8.44 -37.89 -28.23
N ILE A 278 8.54 -36.59 -28.43
CA ILE A 278 7.98 -35.86 -29.57
C ILE A 278 9.13 -35.56 -30.51
N LYS A 279 9.05 -36.09 -31.73
CA LYS A 279 10.08 -35.88 -32.75
C LYS A 279 9.95 -34.49 -33.38
N GLU A 280 11.02 -34.05 -34.03
CA GLU A 280 11.06 -32.75 -34.73
C GLU A 280 10.00 -32.65 -35.85
N ASP A 281 9.60 -33.77 -36.45
CA ASP A 281 8.53 -33.84 -37.45
C ASP A 281 7.10 -33.72 -36.84
N GLY A 282 6.99 -33.59 -35.52
CA GLY A 282 5.71 -33.53 -34.81
C GLY A 282 5.07 -34.88 -34.50
N SER A 283 5.67 -35.99 -34.94
CA SER A 283 5.14 -37.32 -34.61
C SER A 283 5.37 -37.66 -33.12
N VAL A 284 4.31 -38.14 -32.48
CA VAL A 284 4.35 -38.68 -31.11
C VAL A 284 4.95 -40.08 -31.15
N GLY A 285 5.95 -40.35 -30.31
CA GLY A 285 6.55 -41.66 -30.17
C GLY A 285 5.52 -42.76 -29.84
N LYS A 286 5.65 -43.93 -30.47
CA LYS A 286 4.67 -45.03 -30.34
C LYS A 286 4.63 -45.69 -28.95
N GLU A 287 5.67 -45.54 -28.16
CA GLU A 287 5.77 -46.15 -26.82
C GLU A 287 5.78 -45.08 -25.74
N ILE A 288 4.73 -45.06 -24.91
CA ILE A 288 4.74 -44.35 -23.63
C ILE A 288 5.52 -45.20 -22.63
N LYS A 289 6.60 -44.64 -22.08
CA LYS A 289 7.49 -45.35 -21.16
C LYS A 289 7.26 -44.86 -19.73
N ASP A 290 7.51 -45.75 -18.77
CA ASP A 290 7.76 -45.31 -17.40
C ASP A 290 9.14 -44.65 -17.37
N LEU A 291 9.20 -43.40 -16.88
CA LEU A 291 10.46 -42.68 -16.77
C LEU A 291 11.42 -43.39 -15.81
N LEU A 292 10.86 -43.99 -14.76
CA LEU A 292 11.60 -44.78 -13.77
C LEU A 292 10.95 -46.17 -13.67
N PRO A 293 11.32 -47.11 -14.56
CA PRO A 293 10.72 -48.44 -14.59
C PRO A 293 11.19 -49.28 -13.39
N GLY A 294 10.23 -49.68 -12.54
CA GLY A 294 10.41 -50.75 -11.55
C GLY A 294 11.18 -50.38 -10.29
N LYS A 295 10.48 -49.94 -9.23
CA LYS A 295 10.94 -49.99 -7.82
C LYS A 295 9.85 -49.67 -6.77
N GLY A 296 8.57 -49.94 -7.05
CA GLY A 296 7.47 -49.79 -6.05
C GLY A 296 7.19 -48.38 -5.51
N LYS A 297 7.98 -47.36 -5.86
CA LYS A 297 7.75 -45.96 -5.48
C LYS A 297 6.58 -45.37 -6.27
N VAL A 298 5.65 -44.76 -5.56
CA VAL A 298 4.49 -44.08 -6.12
C VAL A 298 4.78 -42.57 -6.17
N TYR A 299 4.65 -41.96 -7.34
CA TYR A 299 4.80 -40.51 -7.52
C TYR A 299 3.42 -39.86 -7.63
N ASN A 300 3.21 -38.82 -6.83
CA ASN A 300 1.96 -38.06 -6.81
C ASN A 300 2.02 -36.81 -7.68
N GLU A 301 3.21 -36.21 -7.81
CA GLU A 301 3.37 -34.87 -8.36
C GLU A 301 4.76 -34.67 -8.99
N ILE A 302 4.82 -33.82 -10.01
CA ILE A 302 6.06 -33.24 -10.53
C ILE A 302 6.10 -31.78 -10.12
N ILE A 303 7.21 -31.35 -9.52
CA ILE A 303 7.44 -29.96 -9.11
C ILE A 303 8.35 -29.31 -10.15
N GLU A 304 7.85 -28.26 -10.81
CA GLU A 304 8.64 -27.44 -11.74
C GLU A 304 9.33 -26.31 -10.97
N VAL A 305 10.65 -26.23 -11.12
CA VAL A 305 11.49 -25.23 -10.42
C VAL A 305 12.24 -24.31 -11.39
N GLY A 306 11.77 -24.18 -12.63
CA GLY A 306 12.38 -23.35 -13.67
C GLY A 306 13.54 -24.02 -14.40
N THR A 307 13.64 -25.35 -14.37
CA THR A 307 14.77 -26.13 -14.90
C THR A 307 14.36 -27.10 -16.01
N ARG A 308 13.09 -27.10 -16.45
CA ARG A 308 12.60 -27.98 -17.53
C ARG A 308 13.38 -27.85 -18.85
N THR A 309 13.91 -26.68 -19.19
CA THR A 309 14.66 -26.48 -20.44
C THR A 309 15.99 -27.24 -20.45
N SER A 310 16.52 -27.53 -19.26
CA SER A 310 17.76 -28.28 -19.03
C SER A 310 17.51 -29.76 -18.76
N GLY A 311 16.26 -30.23 -18.83
CA GLY A 311 15.92 -31.63 -18.64
C GLY A 311 15.91 -32.12 -17.19
N ILE A 312 15.98 -31.23 -16.20
CA ILE A 312 15.96 -31.58 -14.78
C ILE A 312 14.61 -31.19 -14.18
N ILE A 313 13.96 -32.14 -13.50
CA ILE A 313 12.69 -31.95 -12.79
C ILE A 313 12.75 -32.61 -11.41
N LEU A 314 11.80 -32.26 -10.54
CA LEU A 314 11.63 -32.86 -9.22
C LEU A 314 10.38 -33.74 -9.19
N GLY A 315 10.53 -35.01 -8.78
CA GLY A 315 9.42 -35.94 -8.60
C GLY A 315 9.07 -36.13 -7.13
N ARG A 316 7.87 -35.72 -6.71
CA ARG A 316 7.36 -35.92 -5.36
C ARG A 316 6.67 -37.26 -5.22
N ARG A 317 7.18 -38.09 -4.32
CA ARG A 317 6.66 -39.40 -3.95
C ARG A 317 5.44 -39.29 -3.05
N SER A 318 4.69 -40.37 -2.93
CA SER A 318 3.50 -40.46 -2.07
C SER A 318 3.78 -40.29 -0.58
N ASP A 319 4.99 -40.61 -0.13
CA ASP A 319 5.48 -40.40 1.23
C ASP A 319 6.09 -39.00 1.44
N GLY A 320 6.02 -38.13 0.42
CA GLY A 320 6.56 -36.77 0.44
C GLY A 320 8.00 -36.65 -0.04
N GLY A 321 8.75 -37.75 -0.14
CA GLY A 321 10.14 -37.71 -0.57
C GLY A 321 10.29 -37.14 -1.99
N VAL A 322 11.33 -36.35 -2.24
CA VAL A 322 11.55 -35.67 -3.52
C VAL A 322 12.83 -36.19 -4.18
N ASP A 323 12.64 -36.89 -5.30
CA ASP A 323 13.70 -37.40 -6.15
C ASP A 323 14.02 -36.36 -7.26
N VAL A 324 15.31 -36.15 -7.55
CA VAL A 324 15.78 -35.33 -8.67
C VAL A 324 15.94 -36.23 -9.89
N ILE A 325 15.28 -35.87 -11.00
CA ILE A 325 15.14 -36.74 -12.17
C ILE A 325 15.69 -36.02 -13.40
N ASN A 326 16.55 -36.73 -14.14
CA ASN A 326 17.01 -36.30 -15.45
C ASN A 326 16.11 -36.92 -16.53
N VAL A 327 15.29 -36.07 -17.15
CA VAL A 327 14.32 -36.43 -18.18
C VAL A 327 14.99 -36.86 -19.49
N ILE A 328 16.16 -36.28 -19.80
CA ILE A 328 16.91 -36.55 -21.02
C ILE A 328 17.49 -37.96 -20.97
N LYS A 329 18.12 -38.34 -19.86
CA LYS A 329 18.64 -39.70 -19.64
C LYS A 329 17.57 -40.72 -19.23
N GLY A 330 16.49 -40.25 -18.61
CA GLY A 330 15.44 -41.10 -18.08
C GLY A 330 15.86 -41.85 -16.81
N GLU A 331 16.57 -41.15 -15.91
CA GLU A 331 17.08 -41.74 -14.67
C GLU A 331 16.95 -40.80 -13.47
N LYS A 332 16.94 -41.38 -12.26
CA LYS A 332 17.07 -40.64 -11.02
C LYS A 332 18.53 -40.27 -10.84
N VAL A 333 18.81 -38.97 -10.70
CA VAL A 333 20.17 -38.46 -10.48
C VAL A 333 20.44 -38.18 -9.00
N GLY A 334 19.46 -37.73 -8.22
CA GLY A 334 19.64 -37.43 -6.80
C GLY A 334 18.36 -37.53 -5.99
N GLU A 335 18.43 -37.28 -4.68
CA GLU A 335 17.29 -37.18 -3.77
C GLU A 335 17.61 -36.14 -2.70
N PHE A 336 16.62 -35.32 -2.34
CA PHE A 336 16.75 -34.47 -1.16
C PHE A 336 16.58 -35.34 0.08
N GLU A 337 17.65 -35.55 0.83
CA GLU A 337 17.62 -36.33 2.06
C GLU A 337 16.61 -35.77 3.06
N LEU A 338 15.91 -36.64 3.80
CA LEU A 338 14.87 -36.23 4.78
C LEU A 338 13.74 -35.38 4.17
N SER A 339 13.43 -35.56 2.88
CA SER A 339 12.29 -34.91 2.21
C SER A 339 10.94 -35.59 2.44
N THR A 340 10.92 -36.76 3.06
CA THR A 340 9.67 -37.42 3.45
C THR A 340 8.87 -36.57 4.45
N LYS A 341 7.54 -36.66 4.36
CA LYS A 341 6.64 -35.98 5.30
C LYS A 341 6.94 -36.44 6.73
N SER A 342 6.99 -35.48 7.63
CA SER A 342 7.32 -35.69 9.04
C SER A 342 6.79 -34.53 9.85
N ASP A 343 6.29 -34.81 11.06
CA ASP A 343 5.81 -33.78 11.99
C ASP A 343 6.95 -32.97 12.62
N GLU A 344 8.21 -33.37 12.40
CA GLU A 344 9.40 -32.69 12.92
C GLU A 344 9.88 -31.52 12.04
N ARG A 345 9.24 -31.29 10.88
CA ARG A 345 9.62 -30.26 9.91
C ARG A 345 8.43 -29.62 9.22
N SER A 346 8.59 -28.38 8.78
CA SER A 346 7.60 -27.74 7.91
C SER A 346 7.58 -28.37 6.51
N ASP A 347 6.56 -28.01 5.74
CA ASP A 347 6.59 -28.23 4.30
C ASP A 347 7.85 -27.59 3.68
N SER A 348 8.39 -28.27 2.67
CA SER A 348 9.64 -27.91 2.02
C SER A 348 9.38 -27.07 0.78
N VAL A 349 10.11 -25.96 0.69
CA VAL A 349 10.12 -25.06 -0.46
C VAL A 349 11.27 -25.48 -1.38
N TYR A 350 10.98 -25.64 -2.67
CA TYR A 350 11.96 -26.05 -3.67
C TYR A 350 12.17 -24.95 -4.70
N SER A 351 13.41 -24.76 -5.13
CA SER A 351 13.76 -23.82 -6.19
C SER A 351 14.93 -24.35 -7.01
N GLY A 352 15.13 -23.77 -8.18
CA GLY A 352 16.19 -24.16 -9.09
C GLY A 352 16.60 -23.02 -10.00
N ILE A 353 17.81 -23.13 -10.52
CA ILE A 353 18.33 -22.21 -11.52
C ILE A 353 19.20 -22.97 -12.53
N THR A 354 19.06 -22.62 -13.80
CA THR A 354 19.93 -23.10 -14.87
C THR A 354 21.08 -22.11 -15.06
N THR A 355 22.30 -22.63 -15.09
CA THR A 355 23.54 -21.88 -15.31
C THR A 355 24.25 -22.39 -16.56
N ALA A 356 25.26 -21.67 -17.04
CA ALA A 356 26.12 -22.16 -18.13
C ALA A 356 26.90 -23.43 -17.76
N LYS A 357 27.06 -23.71 -16.46
CA LYS A 357 27.75 -24.88 -15.91
C LYS A 357 26.76 -25.91 -15.36
N GLY A 358 25.52 -25.97 -15.85
CA GLY A 358 24.52 -26.95 -15.39
C GLY A 358 23.48 -26.39 -14.43
N VAL A 359 22.92 -27.21 -13.55
CA VAL A 359 21.70 -26.90 -12.78
C VAL A 359 21.98 -26.91 -11.28
N ILE A 360 21.52 -25.87 -10.58
CA ILE A 360 21.56 -25.80 -9.12
C ILE A 360 20.12 -25.91 -8.62
N LEU A 361 19.88 -26.82 -7.69
CA LEU A 361 18.60 -27.03 -7.03
C LEU A 361 18.74 -26.75 -5.55
N ASN A 362 17.72 -26.18 -4.94
CA ASN A 362 17.72 -25.85 -3.53
C ASN A 362 16.41 -26.25 -2.87
N ARG A 363 16.50 -26.63 -1.59
CA ARG A 363 15.39 -26.95 -0.72
C ARG A 363 15.55 -26.18 0.59
N VAL A 364 14.50 -25.50 1.03
CA VAL A 364 14.45 -24.83 2.33
C VAL A 364 13.27 -25.35 3.13
N TYR A 365 13.49 -25.61 4.43
CA TYR A 365 12.44 -25.96 5.37
C TYR A 365 12.80 -25.53 6.79
N TRP A 366 11.81 -25.46 7.67
CA TRP A 366 12.00 -25.22 9.09
C TRP A 366 12.05 -26.54 9.86
N SER A 367 13.06 -26.69 10.72
CA SER A 367 13.19 -27.84 11.64
C SER A 367 12.60 -27.50 13.00
N PHE A 368 11.50 -28.15 13.40
CA PHE A 368 10.87 -27.89 14.70
C PHE A 368 11.73 -28.40 15.87
N ASN A 369 12.46 -29.50 15.68
CA ASN A 369 13.32 -30.08 16.71
C ASN A 369 14.54 -29.21 17.04
N MET A 370 15.12 -28.55 16.03
CA MET A 370 16.32 -27.73 16.18
C MET A 370 16.02 -26.22 16.28
N ALA A 371 14.79 -25.81 15.98
CA ALA A 371 14.40 -24.41 15.86
C ALA A 371 15.32 -23.59 14.92
N VAL A 372 15.66 -24.16 13.76
CA VAL A 372 16.47 -23.50 12.72
C VAL A 372 15.88 -23.72 11.32
N GLY A 373 16.15 -22.77 10.42
CA GLY A 373 15.98 -22.97 8.99
C GLY A 373 17.09 -23.86 8.44
N VAL A 374 16.74 -24.77 7.53
CA VAL A 374 17.68 -25.67 6.88
C VAL A 374 17.62 -25.44 5.38
N ALA A 375 18.77 -25.19 4.76
CA ALA A 375 18.96 -25.12 3.32
C ALA A 375 19.77 -26.33 2.86
N GLN A 376 19.27 -27.04 1.85
CA GLN A 376 19.95 -28.15 1.20
C GLN A 376 20.06 -27.85 -0.29
N THR A 377 21.27 -27.91 -0.83
CA THR A 377 21.58 -27.58 -2.21
C THR A 377 22.13 -28.80 -2.93
N ILE A 378 21.67 -29.02 -4.15
CA ILE A 378 22.16 -30.05 -5.07
C ILE A 378 22.68 -29.34 -6.32
N ASN A 379 23.98 -29.41 -6.55
CA ASN A 379 24.65 -28.88 -7.72
C ASN A 379 24.91 -30.00 -8.74
N ILE A 380 24.48 -29.77 -9.98
CA ILE A 380 24.67 -30.65 -11.14
C ILE A 380 25.53 -29.88 -12.16
N PRO A 381 26.88 -29.99 -12.10
CA PRO A 381 27.82 -29.17 -12.89
C PRO A 381 27.82 -29.45 -14.40
N ASN A 382 27.12 -30.50 -14.83
CA ASN A 382 26.81 -30.79 -16.22
C ASN A 382 25.64 -31.80 -16.23
N VAL A 383 24.59 -31.55 -17.01
CA VAL A 383 23.44 -32.45 -17.15
C VAL A 383 23.85 -33.84 -17.69
N GLU A 384 24.96 -33.90 -18.43
CA GLU A 384 25.56 -35.14 -18.92
C GLU A 384 26.48 -35.83 -17.91
N SER A 385 26.99 -35.12 -16.89
CA SER A 385 27.84 -35.70 -15.86
C SER A 385 27.03 -36.52 -14.85
N THR A 386 27.71 -37.44 -14.15
CA THR A 386 27.20 -38.19 -13.00
C THR A 386 27.60 -37.55 -11.66
N ASP A 387 28.48 -36.55 -11.69
CA ASP A 387 29.02 -35.92 -10.49
C ASP A 387 28.00 -34.93 -9.93
N ILE A 388 27.43 -35.27 -8.78
CA ILE A 388 26.42 -34.46 -8.09
C ILE A 388 26.97 -34.11 -6.73
N ILE A 389 26.94 -32.82 -6.41
CA ILE A 389 27.44 -32.30 -5.15
C ILE A 389 26.24 -31.86 -4.32
N THR A 390 26.06 -32.51 -3.18
CA THR A 390 25.06 -32.12 -2.18
C THR A 390 25.75 -31.36 -1.07
N SER A 391 25.24 -30.17 -0.75
CA SER A 391 25.70 -29.33 0.35
C SER A 391 24.48 -28.84 1.13
N GLY A 392 24.72 -28.24 2.29
CA GLY A 392 23.64 -27.65 3.07
C GLY A 392 24.16 -26.87 4.26
N PHE A 393 23.32 -25.99 4.77
CA PHE A 393 23.61 -25.20 5.96
C PHE A 393 22.34 -24.95 6.77
N THR A 394 22.53 -24.61 8.03
CA THR A 394 21.44 -24.17 8.92
C THR A 394 21.59 -22.69 9.20
N PHE A 395 20.48 -22.00 9.42
CA PHE A 395 20.45 -20.58 9.72
C PHE A 395 19.38 -20.26 10.77
N SER A 396 19.64 -19.22 11.55
CA SER A 396 18.66 -18.72 12.52
C SER A 396 17.54 -18.00 11.78
N TYR A 397 16.30 -18.26 12.17
CA TYR A 397 15.13 -17.62 11.56
C TYR A 397 14.01 -17.47 12.59
N ASP A 398 13.41 -16.28 12.64
CA ASP A 398 12.31 -15.97 13.52
C ASP A 398 10.98 -16.20 12.79
N THR A 399 10.42 -17.39 12.96
CA THR A 399 9.11 -17.78 12.41
C THR A 399 7.96 -16.97 12.98
N ALA A 400 8.07 -16.51 14.23
CA ALA A 400 7.02 -15.72 14.86
C ALA A 400 6.93 -14.32 14.24
N SER A 401 8.05 -13.70 13.86
CA SER A 401 8.09 -12.37 13.24
C SER A 401 7.90 -12.38 11.71
N HIS A 402 8.37 -13.42 11.03
CA HIS A 402 8.43 -13.45 9.56
C HIS A 402 7.57 -14.54 8.90
N GLY A 403 6.90 -15.39 9.69
CA GLY A 403 5.99 -16.42 9.19
C GLY A 403 6.73 -17.64 8.62
N THR A 404 6.12 -18.29 7.64
CA THR A 404 6.67 -19.49 6.98
C THR A 404 7.38 -19.12 5.68
N PHE A 405 8.29 -19.98 5.21
CA PHE A 405 8.90 -19.85 3.90
C PHE A 405 7.86 -20.12 2.81
N LEU A 406 7.78 -19.28 1.78
CA LEU A 406 6.96 -19.50 0.60
C LEU A 406 7.80 -19.79 -0.65
N HIS A 407 8.93 -19.10 -0.79
CA HIS A 407 9.88 -19.30 -1.89
C HIS A 407 11.30 -18.98 -1.45
N ALA A 408 12.30 -19.56 -2.10
CA ALA A 408 13.71 -19.31 -1.82
C ALA A 408 14.51 -19.24 -3.13
N ALA A 409 14.70 -18.06 -3.71
CA ALA A 409 15.50 -17.94 -4.94
C ALA A 409 16.98 -18.25 -4.63
N VAL A 410 17.60 -19.10 -5.45
CA VAL A 410 18.97 -19.60 -5.26
C VAL A 410 19.95 -18.86 -6.19
N SER A 411 21.13 -18.50 -5.69
CA SER A 411 22.17 -17.87 -6.50
C SER A 411 22.69 -18.81 -7.61
N PRO A 412 23.00 -18.28 -8.82
CA PRO A 412 23.60 -19.07 -9.89
C PRO A 412 25.07 -19.40 -9.63
N THR A 413 25.73 -18.65 -8.72
CA THR A 413 27.08 -18.94 -8.25
C THR A 413 27.05 -19.53 -6.85
N LEU A 414 27.99 -20.44 -6.58
CA LEU A 414 28.19 -21.06 -5.28
C LEU A 414 29.55 -20.62 -4.71
N SER A 415 29.64 -20.51 -3.39
CA SER A 415 30.90 -20.27 -2.68
C SER A 415 31.87 -21.45 -2.82
N ASP A 416 33.12 -21.28 -2.36
CA ASP A 416 34.13 -22.34 -2.31
C ASP A 416 33.66 -23.58 -1.52
N LYS A 417 32.77 -23.37 -0.54
CA LYS A 417 32.13 -24.43 0.26
C LYS A 417 30.90 -25.06 -0.44
N GLN A 418 30.65 -24.71 -1.70
CA GLN A 418 29.47 -25.13 -2.48
C GLN A 418 28.13 -24.69 -1.87
N LEU A 419 28.11 -23.54 -1.16
CA LEU A 419 26.89 -23.00 -0.55
C LEU A 419 26.36 -21.80 -1.35
N PRO A 420 25.04 -21.69 -1.58
CA PRO A 420 24.44 -20.56 -2.28
C PRO A 420 24.11 -19.38 -1.35
N VAL A 421 23.88 -18.23 -1.95
CA VAL A 421 23.12 -17.13 -1.34
C VAL A 421 21.64 -17.34 -1.68
N LEU A 422 20.77 -17.16 -0.69
CA LEU A 422 19.33 -17.36 -0.83
C LEU A 422 18.57 -16.05 -0.64
N ILE A 423 17.53 -15.84 -1.45
CA ILE A 423 16.54 -14.78 -1.25
C ILE A 423 15.22 -15.42 -0.86
N LEU A 424 14.88 -15.31 0.42
CA LEU A 424 13.69 -15.89 1.01
C LEU A 424 12.50 -14.94 0.85
N THR A 425 11.39 -15.47 0.35
CA THR A 425 10.07 -14.82 0.37
C THR A 425 9.23 -15.51 1.43
N THR A 426 8.67 -14.74 2.36
CA THR A 426 7.96 -15.29 3.53
C THR A 426 6.47 -14.98 3.49
N SER A 427 5.69 -15.74 4.26
CA SER A 427 4.23 -15.60 4.31
C SER A 427 3.79 -14.25 4.89
N SER A 428 4.58 -13.67 5.80
CA SER A 428 4.37 -12.33 6.37
C SER A 428 4.64 -11.19 5.37
N GLY A 429 5.06 -11.49 4.14
CA GLY A 429 5.43 -10.47 3.14
C GLY A 429 6.81 -9.87 3.35
N ALA A 430 7.73 -10.56 4.03
CA ALA A 430 9.12 -10.13 4.14
C ALA A 430 9.98 -10.77 3.03
N ILE A 431 10.99 -10.04 2.56
CA ILE A 431 12.04 -10.53 1.68
C ILE A 431 13.35 -10.49 2.48
N GLN A 432 14.09 -11.60 2.51
CA GLN A 432 15.32 -11.70 3.29
C GLN A 432 16.47 -12.29 2.48
N ARG A 433 17.65 -11.69 2.59
CA ARG A 433 18.89 -12.30 2.10
C ARG A 433 19.47 -13.21 3.17
N MET A 434 19.72 -14.47 2.82
CA MET A 434 20.24 -15.48 3.73
C MET A 434 21.51 -16.13 3.18
N GLU A 435 22.50 -16.27 4.04
CA GLU A 435 23.79 -16.91 3.79
C GLU A 435 24.29 -17.52 5.11
N LEU A 436 25.13 -18.56 5.08
CA LEU A 436 25.54 -19.32 6.27
C LEU A 436 26.08 -18.44 7.40
N ASP A 437 27.04 -17.54 7.10
CA ASP A 437 27.82 -16.82 8.12
C ASP A 437 27.37 -15.37 8.33
N ASN A 438 26.53 -14.83 7.44
CA ASN A 438 26.12 -13.41 7.47
C ASN A 438 24.71 -13.24 6.90
N PRO A 439 23.64 -13.34 7.74
CA PRO A 439 22.31 -12.96 7.30
C PRO A 439 22.34 -11.50 6.86
N GLY A 440 21.81 -11.23 5.66
CA GLY A 440 21.91 -9.92 5.04
C GLY A 440 20.84 -8.96 5.54
N TRP A 441 20.11 -8.38 4.61
CA TRP A 441 19.04 -7.42 4.87
C TRP A 441 17.67 -8.12 4.95
N VAL A 442 16.73 -7.44 5.63
CA VAL A 442 15.32 -7.79 5.68
C VAL A 442 14.51 -6.62 5.16
N ARG A 443 13.59 -6.90 4.23
CA ARG A 443 12.73 -5.90 3.61
C ARG A 443 11.27 -6.25 3.84
N GLU A 444 10.58 -5.39 4.58
CA GLU A 444 9.19 -5.58 4.99
C GLU A 444 8.23 -5.03 3.91
N GLU A 445 7.89 -5.87 2.93
CA GLU A 445 6.98 -5.50 1.83
C GLU A 445 5.50 -5.59 2.22
N SER A 446 5.19 -6.10 3.41
CA SER A 446 3.83 -6.04 3.99
C SER A 446 3.34 -4.61 4.24
N LEU A 447 4.26 -3.64 4.37
CA LEU A 447 3.94 -2.21 4.47
C LEU A 447 3.30 -1.63 3.19
N ALA A 448 3.38 -2.33 2.06
CA ALA A 448 2.67 -1.95 0.83
C ALA A 448 1.16 -2.28 0.87
N ASP A 449 0.70 -2.94 1.94
CA ASP A 449 -0.69 -3.35 2.14
C ASP A 449 -1.20 -2.94 3.52
N ILE A 450 -0.92 -1.68 3.90
CA ILE A 450 -1.47 -1.06 5.11
C ILE A 450 -2.99 -0.94 4.95
N LYS A 451 -3.72 -1.51 5.89
CA LYS A 451 -5.17 -1.45 5.98
C LYS A 451 -5.64 -0.22 6.76
N ALA A 452 -4.99 0.03 7.89
CA ALA A 452 -5.30 1.13 8.80
C ALA A 452 -4.02 1.71 9.42
N ALA A 453 -4.01 3.01 9.65
CA ALA A 453 -2.90 3.71 10.28
C ALA A 453 -3.41 4.81 11.21
N GLN A 454 -2.70 5.04 12.32
CA GLN A 454 -3.06 6.03 13.33
C GLN A 454 -1.82 6.77 13.82
N PHE A 455 -1.93 8.10 13.92
CA PHE A 455 -0.94 8.90 14.64
C PHE A 455 -1.20 8.83 16.15
N VAL A 456 -0.14 8.61 16.91
CA VAL A 456 -0.12 8.63 18.37
C VAL A 456 0.80 9.75 18.84
N ASP A 457 0.25 10.63 19.66
CA ASP A 457 1.00 11.72 20.28
C ASP A 457 1.97 11.20 21.34
N LEU A 458 3.15 11.81 21.42
CA LEU A 458 4.18 11.48 22.39
C LEU A 458 4.02 12.31 23.68
N GLY A 459 4.51 11.79 24.81
CA GLY A 459 4.51 12.48 26.11
C GLY A 459 5.68 13.46 26.28
N GLU A 460 5.54 14.45 27.18
CA GLU A 460 6.62 15.40 27.50
C GLU A 460 7.71 14.75 28.40
N PRO A 461 9.00 14.96 28.11
CA PRO A 461 10.10 14.25 28.80
C PRO A 461 10.23 14.58 30.30
N GLU A 462 10.00 15.82 30.74
CA GLU A 462 10.23 16.24 32.14
C GLU A 462 8.98 16.10 33.03
N THR A 463 7.77 16.07 32.45
CA THR A 463 6.54 16.01 33.23
C THR A 463 6.11 14.60 33.63
N GLU A 464 6.51 13.55 32.92
CA GLU A 464 6.12 12.18 33.29
C GLU A 464 6.83 11.70 34.56
N GLU A 465 8.12 12.01 34.73
CA GLU A 465 8.89 11.57 35.90
C GLU A 465 8.59 12.38 37.18
N VAL A 466 8.12 13.63 37.05
CA VAL A 466 8.01 14.58 38.17
C VAL A 466 6.54 14.93 38.51
N ARG A 467 5.54 14.50 37.72
CA ARG A 467 4.13 14.88 37.95
C ARG A 467 3.53 14.38 39.25
N GLU A 468 3.80 13.15 39.65
CA GLU A 468 3.31 12.64 40.93
C GLU A 468 3.86 13.45 42.10
N VAL A 469 5.10 13.95 41.97
CA VAL A 469 5.74 14.83 42.95
C VAL A 469 5.13 16.24 42.92
N LEU A 470 4.73 16.74 41.74
CA LEU A 470 4.15 18.09 41.57
C LEU A 470 2.67 18.19 41.97
N ALA A 471 1.89 17.11 41.82
CA ALA A 471 0.45 17.10 42.08
C ALA A 471 0.11 17.30 43.57
N GLU A 472 0.99 16.83 44.47
CA GLU A 472 0.85 16.96 45.93
C GLU A 472 1.79 18.03 46.53
N GLU A 473 2.49 18.81 45.70
CA GLU A 473 3.51 19.76 46.14
C GLU A 473 2.89 20.95 46.91
N SER A 474 3.27 21.11 48.19
CA SER A 474 2.93 22.30 48.98
C SER A 474 3.63 23.56 48.45
N PHE A 475 3.11 24.75 48.75
CA PHE A 475 3.76 26.02 48.40
C PHE A 475 5.24 26.08 48.81
N VAL A 476 5.58 25.55 49.98
CA VAL A 476 6.96 25.52 50.50
C VAL A 476 7.84 24.57 49.69
N GLY A 477 7.31 23.41 49.30
CA GLY A 477 7.99 22.47 48.40
C GLY A 477 8.29 23.10 47.03
N ARG A 478 7.32 23.83 46.48
CA ARG A 478 7.50 24.57 45.23
C ARG A 478 8.58 25.64 45.35
N LEU A 479 8.57 26.41 46.44
CA LEU A 479 9.53 27.47 46.66
C LEU A 479 10.96 26.92 46.82
N SER A 480 11.13 25.82 47.56
CA SER A 480 12.45 25.18 47.71
C SER A 480 12.94 24.60 46.39
N ARG A 481 12.05 23.98 45.58
CA ARG A 481 12.39 23.51 44.23
C ARG A 481 12.81 24.65 43.31
N HIS A 482 12.04 25.74 43.24
CA HIS A 482 12.41 26.91 42.43
C HIS A 482 13.73 27.53 42.87
N LEU A 483 14.02 27.59 44.17
CA LEU A 483 15.31 28.06 44.69
C LEU A 483 16.45 27.10 44.33
N ALA A 484 16.21 25.79 44.34
CA ALA A 484 17.19 24.79 43.92
C ALA A 484 17.47 24.88 42.41
N GLU A 485 16.44 25.03 41.58
CA GLU A 485 16.53 25.22 40.13
C GLU A 485 17.24 26.53 39.74
N LEU A 486 17.23 27.56 40.62
CA LEU A 486 17.94 28.82 40.39
C LEU A 486 19.46 28.62 40.23
N LYS A 487 20.02 27.54 40.78
CA LYS A 487 21.43 27.15 40.58
C LYS A 487 21.74 26.93 39.10
N ASP A 488 20.78 26.45 38.32
CA ASP A 488 20.94 26.16 36.90
C ASP A 488 20.62 27.37 35.99
N LEU A 489 20.18 28.50 36.57
CA LEU A 489 19.82 29.71 35.83
C LEU A 489 20.96 30.23 34.93
N PRO A 490 22.24 30.30 35.34
CA PRO A 490 23.31 30.76 34.45
C PRO A 490 23.47 29.85 33.22
N GLY A 491 23.39 28.53 33.42
CA GLY A 491 23.41 27.55 32.34
C GLY A 491 22.19 27.68 31.43
N TYR A 492 21.01 27.91 32.00
CA TYR A 492 19.79 28.18 31.25
C TYR A 492 19.90 29.44 30.40
N VAL A 493 20.42 30.56 30.92
CA VAL A 493 20.57 31.83 30.18
C VAL A 493 21.51 31.64 28.98
N ILE A 494 22.62 30.94 29.15
CA ILE A 494 23.54 30.62 28.05
C ILE A 494 22.85 29.74 27.00
N ARG A 495 22.14 28.69 27.43
CA ARG A 495 21.35 27.83 26.52
C ARG A 495 20.24 28.60 25.83
N PHE A 496 19.58 29.54 26.51
CA PHE A 496 18.55 30.39 25.95
C PHE A 496 19.12 31.32 24.89
N ALA A 497 20.25 31.99 25.14
CA ALA A 497 20.90 32.85 24.15
C ALA A 497 21.30 32.05 22.89
N LYS A 498 21.88 30.85 23.06
CA LYS A 498 22.21 29.94 21.95
C LYS A 498 20.97 29.48 21.19
N ARG A 499 19.91 29.05 21.91
CA ARG A 499 18.63 28.68 21.29
C ARG A 499 17.99 29.85 20.57
N PHE A 500 18.02 31.05 21.14
CA PHE A 500 17.41 32.22 20.51
C PHE A 500 18.10 32.56 19.19
N THR A 501 19.43 32.54 19.14
CA THR A 501 20.17 32.86 17.90
C THR A 501 20.12 31.74 16.87
N ALA A 502 20.02 30.47 17.29
CA ALA A 502 19.99 29.31 16.39
C ALA A 502 18.58 28.81 16.03
N ALA A 503 17.55 29.12 16.82
CA ALA A 503 16.21 28.59 16.60
C ALA A 503 15.61 29.16 15.31
N SER A 504 14.98 28.31 14.54
CA SER A 504 14.27 28.67 13.33
C SER A 504 13.17 27.62 13.14
N TYR A 505 12.22 27.87 12.25
CA TYR A 505 11.23 26.85 11.88
C TYR A 505 11.93 25.61 11.31
N THR A 506 12.94 25.79 10.44
CA THR A 506 13.75 24.69 9.90
C THR A 506 14.46 23.87 11.00
N SER A 507 15.07 24.52 11.99
CA SER A 507 15.72 23.83 13.11
C SER A 507 14.73 23.13 14.03
N ALA A 508 13.50 23.63 14.15
CA ALA A 508 12.44 22.97 14.92
C ALA A 508 11.95 21.68 14.24
N LEU A 509 12.02 21.60 12.91
CA LEU A 509 11.66 20.41 12.14
C LEU A 509 12.77 19.34 12.12
N GLN A 510 14.01 19.72 12.42
CA GLN A 510 15.12 18.80 12.63
C GLN A 510 15.04 18.18 14.02
N VAL A 511 14.29 17.07 14.11
CA VAL A 511 14.09 16.34 15.36
C VAL A 511 15.02 15.13 15.41
N THR A 512 15.44 14.75 16.61
CA THR A 512 16.20 13.51 16.81
C THR A 512 15.30 12.30 16.52
N PRO A 513 15.74 11.32 15.72
CA PRO A 513 14.94 10.13 15.42
C PRO A 513 14.47 9.42 16.68
N LEU A 514 13.26 8.88 16.65
CA LEU A 514 12.73 8.09 17.77
C LEU A 514 13.51 6.78 17.90
N ASN A 515 13.62 6.32 19.15
CA ASN A 515 14.12 4.99 19.47
C ASN A 515 13.29 4.40 20.61
N THR A 516 13.43 3.10 20.87
CA THR A 516 12.72 2.40 21.94
C THR A 516 12.92 3.00 23.34
N THR A 517 14.05 3.67 23.58
CA THR A 517 14.36 4.37 24.83
C THR A 517 14.02 5.86 24.81
N HIS A 518 13.71 6.43 23.64
CA HIS A 518 13.45 7.85 23.46
C HIS A 518 12.16 8.04 22.67
N LEU A 519 11.04 7.93 23.39
CA LEU A 519 9.68 8.13 22.89
C LEU A 519 9.04 9.37 23.53
N HIS A 520 9.76 10.48 23.48
CA HIS A 520 9.31 11.77 24.01
C HIS A 520 8.99 12.75 22.89
N ARG A 521 8.02 13.61 23.17
CA ARG A 521 7.55 14.64 22.26
C ARG A 521 8.59 15.75 22.10
N ASP A 522 8.65 16.29 20.90
CA ASP A 522 9.31 17.57 20.65
C ASP A 522 8.48 18.76 21.16
N GLN A 523 9.05 19.96 21.10
CA GLN A 523 8.41 21.18 21.61
C GLN A 523 7.12 21.54 20.87
N PHE A 524 7.02 21.25 19.57
CA PHE A 524 5.91 21.68 18.71
C PHE A 524 5.01 20.51 18.26
N GLY A 525 5.34 19.28 18.66
CA GLY A 525 4.59 18.08 18.29
C GLY A 525 4.70 17.75 16.81
N PHE A 526 5.84 18.05 16.18
CA PHE A 526 6.13 17.64 14.81
C PHE A 526 6.49 16.16 14.71
N GLN A 527 6.99 15.56 15.79
CA GLN A 527 7.31 14.14 15.85
C GLN A 527 6.24 13.38 16.62
N LYS A 528 5.65 12.40 15.94
CA LYS A 528 4.65 11.47 16.45
C LYS A 528 5.06 10.02 16.20
N LEU A 529 4.43 9.11 16.92
CA LEU A 529 4.51 7.69 16.64
C LEU A 529 3.41 7.32 15.63
N LEU A 530 3.78 6.72 14.49
CA LEU A 530 2.83 6.30 13.47
C LEU A 530 2.63 4.78 13.57
N ILE A 531 1.45 4.36 14.01
CA ILE A 531 1.10 2.93 14.07
C ILE A 531 0.41 2.55 12.77
N ALA A 532 0.94 1.56 12.06
CA ALA A 532 0.38 1.04 10.81
C ALA A 532 0.11 -0.46 10.95
N ALA A 533 -1.11 -0.90 10.69
CA ALA A 533 -1.46 -2.32 10.61
C ALA A 533 -1.65 -2.74 9.15
N THR A 534 -1.01 -3.84 8.79
CA THR A 534 -1.14 -4.46 7.48
C THR A 534 -2.36 -5.36 7.43
N ALA A 535 -2.87 -5.62 6.24
CA ALA A 535 -4.03 -6.49 6.04
C ALA A 535 -3.85 -7.90 6.64
N LYS A 536 -2.59 -8.40 6.72
CA LYS A 536 -2.25 -9.73 7.23
C LYS A 536 -1.97 -9.81 8.73
N GLY A 537 -2.31 -8.78 9.51
CA GLY A 537 -2.15 -8.83 10.96
C GLY A 537 -0.75 -8.53 11.48
N LYS A 538 0.13 -7.90 10.68
CA LYS A 538 1.41 -7.36 11.16
C LYS A 538 1.25 -5.87 11.45
N ILE A 539 1.71 -5.44 12.62
CA ILE A 539 1.62 -4.06 13.10
C ILE A 539 3.04 -3.50 13.19
N PHE A 540 3.20 -2.27 12.73
CA PHE A 540 4.45 -1.52 12.79
C PHE A 540 4.23 -0.22 13.56
N ALA A 541 5.20 0.13 14.39
CA ALA A 541 5.39 1.50 14.82
C ALA A 541 6.51 2.14 14.01
N LEU A 542 6.19 3.22 13.32
CA LEU A 542 7.10 3.99 12.51
C LEU A 542 7.36 5.34 13.19
N ASP A 543 8.62 5.77 13.14
CA ASP A 543 8.96 7.16 13.45
C ASP A 543 8.42 8.07 12.33
N SER A 544 7.51 8.98 12.66
CA SER A 544 6.97 9.92 11.67
C SER A 544 8.01 10.85 11.07
N SER A 545 9.18 11.05 11.69
CA SER A 545 10.24 11.91 11.18
C SER A 545 11.16 11.23 10.17
N THR A 546 11.39 9.91 10.29
CA THR A 546 12.35 9.17 9.45
C THR A 546 11.73 8.02 8.65
N GLY A 547 10.54 7.52 9.03
CA GLY A 547 9.92 6.33 8.45
C GLY A 547 10.54 5.01 8.90
N ASN A 548 11.48 5.05 9.85
CA ASN A 548 12.13 3.87 10.41
C ASN A 548 11.17 3.08 11.30
N VAL A 549 11.29 1.75 11.27
CA VAL A 549 10.53 0.85 12.15
C VAL A 549 11.16 0.88 13.54
N ILE A 550 10.39 1.27 14.55
CA ILE A 550 10.81 1.27 15.97
C ILE A 550 10.55 -0.10 16.57
N TRP A 551 9.36 -0.67 16.32
CA TRP A 551 9.01 -2.04 16.69
C TRP A 551 8.00 -2.60 15.68
N SER A 552 7.93 -3.94 15.61
CA SER A 552 6.88 -4.65 14.86
C SER A 552 6.33 -5.83 15.67
N ARG A 553 5.05 -6.17 15.45
CA ARG A 553 4.34 -7.25 16.14
C ARG A 553 3.38 -7.96 15.20
N ASN A 554 3.25 -9.27 15.36
CA ASN A 554 2.25 -10.07 14.65
C ASN A 554 1.07 -10.39 15.58
N LEU A 555 -0.14 -10.29 15.05
CA LEU A 555 -1.38 -10.64 15.76
C LEU A 555 -1.74 -12.12 15.66
N GLY A 556 -1.25 -12.80 14.63
CA GLY A 556 -1.48 -14.22 14.42
C GLY A 556 -0.52 -14.81 13.40
N LEU A 557 -0.65 -16.10 13.17
CA LEU A 557 0.22 -16.81 12.23
C LEU A 557 -0.17 -16.47 10.80
N THR A 558 0.82 -16.46 9.91
CA THR A 558 0.56 -16.39 8.47
C THR A 558 1.06 -17.67 7.83
N SER A 559 0.16 -18.41 7.20
CA SER A 559 0.47 -19.66 6.50
C SER A 559 0.42 -19.48 4.99
N GLU A 560 0.73 -20.54 4.23
CA GLU A 560 0.53 -20.57 2.77
C GLU A 560 -0.92 -20.33 2.36
N LYS A 561 -1.90 -20.76 3.19
CA LYS A 561 -3.33 -20.59 2.93
C LYS A 561 -3.83 -19.16 3.18
N GLY A 562 -2.98 -18.30 3.74
CA GLY A 562 -3.32 -16.93 4.12
C GLY A 562 -3.05 -16.64 5.60
N PRO A 563 -3.34 -15.40 6.02
CA PRO A 563 -3.22 -14.98 7.42
C PRO A 563 -4.34 -15.59 8.26
N GLU A 564 -4.01 -16.00 9.49
CA GLU A 564 -4.99 -16.36 10.51
C GLU A 564 -5.84 -15.14 10.92
N ILE A 565 -5.21 -13.95 10.94
CA ILE A 565 -5.79 -12.69 11.37
C ILE A 565 -5.76 -11.66 10.23
N GLU A 566 -6.93 -11.17 9.86
CA GLU A 566 -7.08 -10.05 8.93
C GLU A 566 -7.51 -8.80 9.70
N VAL A 567 -6.75 -7.72 9.63
CA VAL A 567 -7.09 -6.46 10.34
C VAL A 567 -8.20 -5.75 9.58
N GLU A 568 -9.19 -5.22 10.30
CA GLU A 568 -10.25 -4.40 9.74
C GLU A 568 -9.94 -2.91 9.90
N ASP A 569 -9.67 -2.45 11.13
CA ASP A 569 -9.36 -1.04 11.44
C ASP A 569 -8.71 -0.87 12.84
N ILE A 570 -8.23 0.34 13.15
CA ILE A 570 -7.55 0.72 14.41
C ILE A 570 -8.12 2.04 14.94
N TRP A 571 -8.36 2.12 16.25
CA TRP A 571 -8.79 3.34 16.92
C TRP A 571 -7.86 3.71 18.07
N ASN A 572 -7.63 5.00 18.24
CA ASN A 572 -7.04 5.52 19.47
C ASN A 572 -8.10 5.54 20.58
N VAL A 573 -7.92 4.70 21.60
CA VAL A 573 -8.87 4.54 22.71
C VAL A 573 -8.38 5.18 23.99
N ARG A 574 -7.11 5.59 24.06
CA ARG A 574 -6.58 6.34 25.19
C ARG A 574 -5.37 7.13 24.75
N ASP A 575 -5.47 8.44 24.88
CA ASP A 575 -4.36 9.33 24.60
C ASP A 575 -3.26 9.24 25.67
N GLY A 576 -2.05 9.65 25.28
CA GLY A 576 -0.92 9.79 26.19
C GLY A 576 -1.03 10.99 27.15
N GLU A 577 -2.09 11.80 27.03
CA GLU A 577 -2.28 12.95 27.90
C GLU A 577 -2.47 12.52 29.35
N GLY A 578 -1.79 13.22 30.27
CA GLY A 578 -1.90 12.91 31.70
C GLY A 578 -0.84 11.95 32.25
N GLY A 579 0.13 11.51 31.43
CA GLY A 579 1.16 10.54 31.83
C GLY A 579 0.66 9.09 31.81
N ARG A 580 -0.44 8.82 31.08
CA ARG A 580 -0.95 7.46 30.84
C ARG A 580 -0.31 6.93 29.57
N GLU A 581 -0.02 5.64 29.54
CA GLU A 581 0.45 5.03 28.29
C GLU A 581 -0.67 5.05 27.23
N PRO A 582 -0.39 5.54 26.02
CA PRO A 582 -1.36 5.56 24.93
C PRO A 582 -1.73 4.14 24.50
N MET A 583 -3.02 3.93 24.25
CA MET A 583 -3.58 2.62 23.94
C MET A 583 -4.46 2.69 22.69
N LEU A 584 -4.29 1.71 21.82
CA LEU A 584 -5.06 1.53 20.61
C LEU A 584 -5.95 0.29 20.72
N ALA A 585 -7.15 0.34 20.16
CA ALA A 585 -7.97 -0.83 19.92
C ALA A 585 -7.86 -1.27 18.46
N ILE A 586 -7.68 -2.56 18.23
CA ILE A 586 -7.57 -3.15 16.90
C ILE A 586 -8.71 -4.14 16.74
N LEU A 587 -9.49 -3.98 15.67
CA LEU A 587 -10.52 -4.95 15.29
C LEU A 587 -9.99 -5.80 14.14
N ALA A 588 -10.15 -7.11 14.26
CA ALA A 588 -9.68 -8.04 13.26
C ALA A 588 -10.63 -9.24 13.12
N THR A 589 -10.55 -9.88 11.96
CA THR A 589 -11.23 -11.13 11.66
C THR A 589 -10.25 -12.29 11.83
N LYS A 590 -10.60 -13.26 12.67
CA LYS A 590 -9.85 -14.51 12.86
C LYS A 590 -10.50 -15.65 12.10
N THR A 591 -9.72 -16.32 11.26
CA THR A 591 -10.16 -17.48 10.47
C THR A 591 -9.39 -18.72 10.91
N VAL A 592 -10.09 -19.71 11.47
CA VAL A 592 -9.50 -21.00 11.87
C VAL A 592 -10.31 -22.13 11.25
N GLY A 593 -9.74 -22.78 10.23
CA GLY A 593 -10.49 -23.76 9.44
C GLY A 593 -11.62 -23.07 8.68
N GLU A 594 -12.87 -23.46 8.95
CA GLU A 594 -14.06 -22.85 8.34
C GLU A 594 -14.73 -21.80 9.24
N THR A 595 -14.31 -21.68 10.50
CA THR A 595 -14.92 -20.72 11.43
C THR A 595 -14.27 -19.35 11.27
N ILE A 596 -15.12 -18.34 11.10
CA ILE A 596 -14.73 -16.94 11.02
C ILE A 596 -15.29 -16.27 12.27
N SER A 597 -14.46 -15.54 13.01
CA SER A 597 -14.86 -14.82 14.22
C SER A 597 -14.26 -13.42 14.25
N THR A 598 -15.00 -12.48 14.82
CA THR A 598 -14.51 -11.13 15.06
C THR A 598 -13.80 -11.09 16.40
N ILE A 599 -12.58 -10.57 16.40
CA ILE A 599 -11.72 -10.45 17.57
C ILE A 599 -11.23 -9.01 17.73
N ALA A 600 -10.94 -8.63 18.98
CA ALA A 600 -10.41 -7.32 19.28
C ALA A 600 -9.19 -7.39 20.21
N TYR A 601 -8.27 -6.45 20.04
CA TYR A 601 -7.02 -6.33 20.79
C TYR A 601 -6.87 -4.94 21.38
N HIS A 602 -6.21 -4.85 22.54
CA HIS A 602 -5.66 -3.59 23.05
C HIS A 602 -4.14 -3.61 22.89
N LEU A 603 -3.61 -2.58 22.24
CA LEU A 603 -2.20 -2.40 21.95
C LEU A 603 -1.67 -1.18 22.71
N HIS A 604 -0.60 -1.36 23.46
CA HIS A 604 0.18 -0.27 24.04
C HIS A 604 1.09 0.32 22.95
N ALA A 605 0.87 1.57 22.57
CA ALA A 605 1.49 2.14 21.37
C ALA A 605 3.02 2.27 21.50
N TYR A 606 3.54 2.61 22.68
CA TYR A 606 4.98 2.81 22.87
C TYR A 606 5.79 1.51 22.88
N THR A 607 5.26 0.46 23.52
CA THR A 607 5.98 -0.81 23.73
C THR A 607 5.66 -1.88 22.69
N GLY A 608 4.55 -1.72 21.97
CA GLY A 608 3.99 -2.74 21.11
C GLY A 608 3.46 -3.95 21.89
N LEU A 609 3.25 -3.84 23.20
CA LEU A 609 2.68 -4.92 23.99
C LEU A 609 1.17 -4.99 23.76
N ILE A 610 0.66 -6.19 23.55
CA ILE A 610 -0.77 -6.44 23.38
C ILE A 610 -1.31 -7.00 24.69
N SER A 611 -2.34 -6.35 25.23
CA SER A 611 -2.95 -6.78 26.48
C SER A 611 -3.74 -8.08 26.29
N GLY A 612 -3.63 -8.99 27.26
CA GLY A 612 -4.41 -10.23 27.28
C GLY A 612 -3.55 -11.48 27.37
N GLU A 613 -4.17 -12.61 27.10
CA GLU A 613 -3.50 -13.91 27.07
C GLU A 613 -2.71 -14.08 25.77
N VAL A 614 -1.54 -14.70 25.90
CA VAL A 614 -0.69 -15.13 24.80
C VAL A 614 -0.73 -16.64 24.68
N ASP A 615 -0.61 -17.12 23.47
CA ASP A 615 -0.48 -18.55 23.20
C ASP A 615 0.82 -19.08 23.85
N PRO A 616 0.77 -20.20 24.58
CA PRO A 616 1.92 -20.73 25.31
C PRO A 616 3.02 -21.30 24.41
N THR A 617 2.71 -21.62 23.15
CA THR A 617 3.63 -22.26 22.19
C THR A 617 4.31 -21.24 21.29
N ASN A 618 3.56 -20.31 20.69
CA ASN A 618 4.12 -19.35 19.74
C ASN A 618 4.24 -17.92 20.30
N HIS A 619 3.77 -17.67 21.52
CA HIS A 619 3.80 -16.37 22.21
C HIS A 619 3.05 -15.24 21.49
N LEU A 620 2.18 -15.57 20.53
CA LEU A 620 1.31 -14.62 19.84
C LEU A 620 0.08 -14.28 20.69
N PRO A 621 -0.48 -13.08 20.54
CA PRO A 621 -1.65 -12.66 21.30
C PRO A 621 -2.92 -13.37 20.81
N LEU A 622 -3.71 -13.92 21.73
CA LEU A 622 -4.97 -14.59 21.38
C LEU A 622 -6.10 -13.61 21.03
N GLY A 623 -6.06 -12.40 21.63
CA GLY A 623 -7.11 -11.40 21.49
C GLY A 623 -8.40 -11.80 22.20
N LYS A 624 -9.40 -10.91 22.17
CA LYS A 624 -10.73 -11.19 22.74
C LYS A 624 -11.74 -11.43 21.63
N THR A 625 -12.27 -12.64 21.53
CA THR A 625 -13.40 -12.94 20.64
C THR A 625 -14.66 -12.21 21.09
N LEU A 626 -15.29 -11.50 20.16
CA LEU A 626 -16.54 -10.76 20.38
C LEU A 626 -17.74 -11.59 19.95
N PHE A 627 -17.73 -12.11 18.72
CA PHE A 627 -18.81 -12.94 18.14
C PHE A 627 -18.32 -13.70 16.90
N GLU A 628 -19.11 -14.68 16.44
CA GLU A 628 -18.88 -15.40 15.17
C GLU A 628 -19.36 -14.57 13.97
N GLY A 629 -18.60 -14.62 12.87
CA GLY A 629 -18.80 -13.81 11.66
C GLY A 629 -17.94 -12.56 11.61
N LYS A 630 -18.00 -11.85 10.48
CA LYS A 630 -17.27 -10.59 10.24
C LYS A 630 -18.06 -9.41 10.78
N ALA A 631 -17.39 -8.44 11.41
CA ALA A 631 -18.03 -7.20 11.83
C ALA A 631 -18.55 -6.40 10.62
N LEU A 632 -19.71 -5.77 10.78
CA LEU A 632 -20.26 -4.88 9.76
C LEU A 632 -19.63 -3.49 9.82
N ASN A 633 -19.44 -2.97 11.03
CA ASN A 633 -18.84 -1.66 11.29
C ASN A 633 -18.47 -1.54 12.79
N ALA A 634 -17.64 -0.56 13.14
CA ALA A 634 -17.27 -0.23 14.51
C ALA A 634 -16.98 1.27 14.69
N PHE A 635 -17.21 1.78 15.90
CA PHE A 635 -17.02 3.20 16.24
C PHE A 635 -16.82 3.41 17.74
N LEU A 636 -16.19 4.52 18.13
CA LEU A 636 -15.92 4.85 19.52
C LEU A 636 -17.17 5.39 20.23
N LEU A 637 -17.39 4.97 21.47
CA LEU A 637 -18.41 5.52 22.37
C LEU A 637 -17.77 6.41 23.43
N PRO A 638 -18.45 7.47 23.91
CA PRO A 638 -17.93 8.38 24.92
C PRO A 638 -17.99 7.78 26.35
N PHE A 639 -17.65 6.51 26.51
CA PHE A 639 -17.60 5.81 27.79
C PHE A 639 -16.21 5.28 28.04
N GLU A 640 -15.70 5.49 29.26
CA GLU A 640 -14.49 4.82 29.73
C GLU A 640 -14.83 3.43 30.27
N ASN A 641 -14.04 2.44 29.88
CA ASN A 641 -14.14 1.10 30.41
C ASN A 641 -13.78 1.06 31.91
N CYS A 642 -14.49 0.22 32.63
CA CYS A 642 -14.42 0.11 34.09
C CYS A 642 -13.04 -0.28 34.62
N GLY A 643 -12.33 -1.16 33.91
CA GLY A 643 -11.00 -1.64 34.28
C GLY A 643 -9.87 -0.94 33.52
N SER A 644 -9.90 -1.03 32.19
CA SER A 644 -8.80 -0.52 31.34
C SER A 644 -8.71 1.00 31.25
N LYS A 645 -9.79 1.73 31.62
CA LYS A 645 -9.91 3.18 31.42
C LYS A 645 -9.71 3.63 29.97
N ALA A 646 -9.83 2.71 29.03
CA ALA A 646 -9.86 3.00 27.60
C ALA A 646 -11.29 3.37 27.19
N THR A 647 -11.41 4.26 26.22
CA THR A 647 -12.65 4.55 25.52
C THR A 647 -13.21 3.27 24.89
N VAL A 648 -14.49 3.02 25.08
CA VAL A 648 -15.13 1.77 24.65
C VAL A 648 -15.43 1.81 23.15
N LEU A 649 -15.04 0.76 22.45
CA LEU A 649 -15.36 0.54 21.04
C LEU A 649 -16.70 -0.22 20.94
N ALA A 650 -17.63 0.29 20.14
CA ALA A 650 -18.83 -0.43 19.76
C ALA A 650 -18.59 -1.16 18.43
N VAL A 651 -19.05 -2.41 18.34
CA VAL A 651 -18.84 -3.29 17.19
C VAL A 651 -20.18 -3.91 16.80
N ILE A 652 -20.54 -3.80 15.52
CA ILE A 652 -21.81 -4.29 14.99
C ILE A 652 -21.60 -5.66 14.35
N ASP A 653 -22.37 -6.65 14.79
CA ASP A 653 -22.31 -8.02 14.26
C ASP A 653 -23.18 -8.21 13.00
N PRO A 654 -23.08 -9.35 12.30
CA PRO A 654 -23.92 -9.65 11.13
C PRO A 654 -25.42 -9.67 11.39
N SER A 655 -25.85 -9.82 12.65
CA SER A 655 -27.25 -9.77 13.07
C SER A 655 -27.75 -8.35 13.37
N ASN A 656 -26.89 -7.33 13.19
CA ASN A 656 -27.09 -5.92 13.54
C ASN A 656 -27.17 -5.67 15.06
N SER A 657 -26.66 -6.59 15.88
CA SER A 657 -26.53 -6.40 17.32
C SER A 657 -25.24 -5.67 17.65
N LEU A 658 -25.30 -4.78 18.64
CA LEU A 658 -24.20 -3.95 19.12
C LEU A 658 -23.49 -4.66 20.28
N HIS A 659 -22.20 -4.90 20.09
CA HIS A 659 -21.28 -5.42 21.10
C HIS A 659 -20.33 -4.29 21.54
N ILE A 660 -19.79 -4.38 22.76
CA ILE A 660 -18.81 -3.42 23.25
C ILE A 660 -17.49 -4.08 23.63
N PHE A 661 -16.39 -3.38 23.35
CA PHE A 661 -15.05 -3.81 23.68
C PHE A 661 -14.25 -2.68 24.37
N PRO A 662 -13.64 -2.94 25.53
CA PRO A 662 -13.82 -4.13 26.38
C PRO A 662 -15.21 -4.13 27.05
N SER A 663 -15.73 -5.32 27.31
CA SER A 663 -17.04 -5.46 27.94
C SER A 663 -17.04 -4.95 29.38
N CYS A 664 -18.06 -4.16 29.74
CA CYS A 664 -18.34 -3.80 31.14
C CYS A 664 -19.85 -3.65 31.37
N LYS A 665 -20.36 -4.34 32.39
CA LYS A 665 -21.79 -4.28 32.79
C LYS A 665 -22.27 -2.87 33.12
N LYS A 666 -21.43 -2.05 33.78
CA LYS A 666 -21.76 -0.65 34.09
C LYS A 666 -21.90 0.20 32.84
N VAL A 667 -21.03 -0.03 31.84
CA VAL A 667 -21.11 0.68 30.55
C VAL A 667 -22.33 0.22 29.76
N LEU A 668 -22.62 -1.09 29.73
CA LEU A 668 -23.84 -1.61 29.10
C LEU A 668 -25.11 -0.98 29.70
N GLY A 669 -25.23 -0.93 31.03
CA GLY A 669 -26.37 -0.26 31.67
C GLY A 669 -26.43 1.25 31.40
N ALA A 670 -25.29 1.91 31.20
CA ALA A 670 -25.25 3.32 30.78
C ALA A 670 -25.69 3.51 29.33
N ILE A 671 -25.30 2.60 28.43
CA ILE A 671 -25.74 2.59 27.02
C ILE A 671 -27.25 2.33 26.94
N GLU A 672 -27.77 1.38 27.71
CA GLU A 672 -29.21 1.15 27.82
C GLU A 672 -29.96 2.40 28.30
N GLY A 673 -29.38 3.15 29.24
CA GLY A 673 -29.94 4.42 29.71
C GLY A 673 -29.94 5.55 28.66
N ILE A 674 -29.18 5.40 27.57
CA ILE A 674 -29.12 6.35 26.45
C ILE A 674 -29.49 5.72 25.11
N SER A 675 -30.21 4.58 25.10
CA SER A 675 -30.57 3.84 23.89
C SER A 675 -31.19 4.73 22.82
N ASP A 676 -32.08 5.62 23.26
CA ASP A 676 -32.86 6.51 22.40
C ASP A 676 -32.01 7.64 21.79
N ASN A 677 -30.77 7.81 22.24
CA ASN A 677 -29.81 8.81 21.78
C ASN A 677 -28.57 8.19 21.11
N LEU A 678 -28.51 6.85 20.96
CA LEU A 678 -27.40 6.17 20.28
C LEU A 678 -27.87 5.61 18.94
N PHE A 679 -27.29 6.12 17.86
CA PHE A 679 -27.63 5.73 16.49
C PHE A 679 -26.44 5.08 15.81
N TYR A 680 -26.71 4.05 15.01
CA TYR A 680 -25.69 3.44 14.17
C TYR A 680 -26.29 2.94 12.86
N THR A 681 -25.46 2.86 11.83
CA THR A 681 -25.89 2.40 10.51
C THR A 681 -25.24 1.08 10.14
N ALA A 682 -25.99 0.25 9.42
CA ALA A 682 -25.50 -0.96 8.81
C ALA A 682 -26.00 -1.05 7.36
N GLN A 683 -25.17 -1.63 6.50
CA GLN A 683 -25.49 -1.86 5.10
C GLN A 683 -25.92 -3.31 4.89
N SER A 684 -26.92 -3.51 4.03
CA SER A 684 -27.39 -4.84 3.67
C SER A 684 -27.60 -4.92 2.16
N ARG A 685 -27.13 -6.01 1.56
CA ARG A 685 -27.39 -6.31 0.14
C ARG A 685 -28.66 -7.16 0.04
N SER A 686 -29.59 -6.71 -0.78
CA SER A 686 -30.79 -7.46 -1.21
C SER A 686 -30.69 -7.77 -2.71
N ILE A 687 -31.58 -8.62 -3.20
CA ILE A 687 -31.78 -8.87 -4.64
C ILE A 687 -32.15 -7.56 -5.35
N ASP A 688 -32.92 -6.70 -4.68
CA ASP A 688 -33.41 -5.42 -5.23
C ASP A 688 -32.36 -4.29 -5.24
N GLY A 689 -31.20 -4.49 -4.61
CA GLY A 689 -30.14 -3.48 -4.50
C GLY A 689 -29.51 -3.41 -3.11
N THR A 690 -28.71 -2.37 -2.88
CA THR A 690 -28.11 -2.09 -1.57
C THR A 690 -29.06 -1.23 -0.75
N ILE A 691 -29.19 -1.50 0.54
CA ILE A 691 -30.03 -0.73 1.48
C ILE A 691 -29.16 -0.31 2.66
N LEU A 692 -29.20 0.98 2.99
CA LEU A 692 -28.66 1.50 4.24
C LEU A 692 -29.75 1.50 5.30
N ARG A 693 -29.46 0.98 6.49
CA ARG A 693 -30.42 0.93 7.61
C ARG A 693 -29.83 1.62 8.83
N GLY A 694 -30.65 2.38 9.53
CA GLY A 694 -30.33 2.98 10.83
C GLY A 694 -30.98 2.22 11.97
N PHE A 695 -30.24 2.08 13.06
CA PHE A 695 -30.63 1.31 14.24
C PHE A 695 -30.38 2.10 15.53
N ILE A 696 -31.15 1.76 16.55
CA ILE A 696 -30.86 2.05 17.97
C ILE A 696 -30.63 0.74 18.73
N PRO A 697 -29.81 0.74 19.79
CA PRO A 697 -29.64 -0.43 20.65
C PRO A 697 -30.88 -0.65 21.54
N SER A 698 -31.31 -1.90 21.71
CA SER A 698 -32.33 -2.29 22.70
C SER A 698 -31.68 -2.78 24.01
N ALA A 699 -32.50 -3.25 24.96
CA ALA A 699 -32.02 -3.89 26.19
C ALA A 699 -31.04 -5.04 25.93
N ALA A 700 -30.04 -5.21 26.81
CA ALA A 700 -29.01 -6.21 26.68
C ALA A 700 -29.56 -7.62 26.86
N THR A 701 -29.12 -8.51 25.97
CA THR A 701 -29.40 -9.94 26.05
C THR A 701 -28.49 -10.61 27.10
N GLN A 702 -28.79 -11.86 27.48
CA GLN A 702 -28.01 -12.60 28.49
C GLN A 702 -26.51 -12.76 28.16
N GLY A 703 -26.09 -12.48 26.91
CA GLY A 703 -24.69 -12.47 26.46
C GLY A 703 -23.99 -11.10 26.50
N GLY A 704 -24.64 -10.02 26.93
CA GLY A 704 -24.05 -8.67 26.97
C GLY A 704 -24.06 -7.93 25.63
N ALA A 705 -24.76 -8.45 24.63
CA ALA A 705 -25.01 -7.79 23.35
C ALA A 705 -26.35 -7.04 23.38
N LEU A 706 -26.40 -5.86 22.79
CA LEU A 706 -27.60 -5.02 22.66
C LEU A 706 -28.19 -5.25 21.26
N LYS A 707 -29.42 -5.78 21.17
CA LYS A 707 -30.02 -6.06 19.86
C LYS A 707 -30.35 -4.75 19.14
N GLY A 708 -30.12 -4.69 17.83
CA GLY A 708 -30.49 -3.52 17.03
C GLY A 708 -31.98 -3.48 16.69
N GLU A 709 -32.63 -2.36 17.00
CA GLU A 709 -33.97 -2.03 16.51
C GLU A 709 -33.86 -1.05 15.35
N MET A 710 -34.40 -1.43 14.19
CA MET A 710 -34.37 -0.60 12.99
C MET A 710 -35.35 0.57 13.15
N ILE A 711 -34.87 1.79 12.90
CA ILE A 711 -35.66 3.02 12.98
C ILE A 711 -35.93 3.65 11.61
N TRP A 712 -35.02 3.48 10.66
CA TRP A 712 -35.18 3.99 9.29
C TRP A 712 -34.39 3.13 8.31
N GLN A 713 -34.76 3.22 7.03
CA GLN A 713 -34.01 2.62 5.93
C GLN A 713 -34.00 3.54 4.72
N HIS A 714 -32.91 3.50 3.97
CA HIS A 714 -32.72 4.20 2.72
C HIS A 714 -32.33 3.20 1.62
N PRO A 715 -33.29 2.80 0.76
CA PRO A 715 -33.01 1.94 -0.38
C PRO A 715 -32.37 2.74 -1.52
N PHE A 716 -31.26 2.23 -2.07
CA PHE A 716 -30.66 2.75 -3.30
C PHE A 716 -31.36 2.17 -4.54
N ALA A 717 -31.23 2.83 -5.68
CA ALA A 717 -31.90 2.41 -6.91
C ALA A 717 -31.38 1.06 -7.44
N GLU A 718 -32.18 0.36 -8.26
CA GLU A 718 -31.77 -0.90 -8.89
C GLU A 718 -30.53 -0.69 -9.76
N GLY A 719 -29.45 -1.43 -9.47
CA GLY A 719 -28.17 -1.31 -10.19
C GLY A 719 -27.25 -0.18 -9.68
N GLU A 720 -27.71 0.62 -8.71
CA GLU A 720 -26.88 1.61 -8.02
C GLU A 720 -25.93 0.91 -7.03
N VAL A 721 -24.63 1.04 -7.28
CA VAL A 721 -23.58 0.39 -6.46
C VAL A 721 -22.93 1.43 -5.58
N ILE A 722 -22.90 1.19 -4.26
CA ILE A 722 -22.13 2.00 -3.31
C ILE A 722 -20.65 1.78 -3.56
N LEU A 723 -19.91 2.87 -3.76
CA LEU A 723 -18.47 2.87 -3.96
C LEU A 723 -17.73 3.11 -2.64
N GLU A 724 -18.14 4.14 -1.91
CA GLU A 724 -17.48 4.57 -0.68
C GLU A 724 -18.51 5.14 0.30
N THR A 725 -18.24 4.94 1.59
CA THR A 725 -19.05 5.46 2.69
C THR A 725 -18.11 6.01 3.76
N GLN A 726 -18.23 7.29 4.10
CA GLN A 726 -17.36 7.96 5.07
C GLN A 726 -18.18 8.75 6.08
N PRO A 727 -17.96 8.58 7.39
CA PRO A 727 -18.52 9.49 8.39
C PRO A 727 -17.82 10.86 8.30
N VAL A 728 -18.55 11.94 8.55
CA VAL A 728 -17.95 13.27 8.65
C VAL A 728 -17.35 13.41 10.05
N ILE A 729 -16.02 13.49 10.13
CA ILE A 729 -15.31 13.67 11.40
C ILE A 729 -15.25 15.17 11.72
N PHE A 730 -15.77 15.53 12.89
CA PHE A 730 -15.75 16.91 13.39
C PHE A 730 -14.55 17.10 14.32
N ASP A 731 -13.51 17.77 13.80
CA ASP A 731 -12.42 18.29 14.61
C ASP A 731 -12.83 19.60 15.33
N ALA A 732 -11.87 20.27 15.95
CA ALA A 732 -12.08 21.63 16.46
C ALA A 732 -12.54 22.59 15.35
N ILE A 733 -13.61 23.35 15.63
CA ILE A 733 -14.19 24.36 14.73
C ILE A 733 -14.04 25.73 15.36
N ALA A 734 -13.23 26.59 14.75
CA ALA A 734 -13.02 27.94 15.27
C ALA A 734 -14.20 28.89 15.01
N SER A 735 -14.93 28.71 13.89
CA SER A 735 -16.05 29.57 13.51
C SER A 735 -17.27 28.78 13.03
N PHE A 736 -18.40 29.02 13.69
CA PHE A 736 -19.72 28.46 13.38
C PHE A 736 -20.45 29.16 12.23
N GLY A 737 -19.94 30.32 11.79
CA GLY A 737 -20.55 31.08 10.71
C GLY A 737 -19.52 31.82 9.85
N ARG A 738 -19.97 32.26 8.68
CA ARG A 738 -19.18 33.06 7.74
C ARG A 738 -19.79 34.45 7.64
N VAL A 739 -19.02 35.47 7.99
CA VAL A 739 -19.44 36.87 7.87
C VAL A 739 -19.35 37.31 6.42
N LEU A 740 -20.43 37.91 5.92
CA LEU A 740 -20.58 38.40 4.56
C LEU A 740 -20.21 39.88 4.47
N GLY A 741 -20.02 40.41 3.25
CA GLY A 741 -19.65 41.81 3.04
C GLY A 741 -20.70 42.81 3.56
N ASP A 742 -21.98 42.42 3.64
CA ASP A 742 -23.02 43.25 4.27
C ASP A 742 -23.10 43.11 5.80
N LYS A 743 -22.11 42.45 6.42
CA LYS A 743 -22.02 42.13 7.86
C LYS A 743 -23.10 41.17 8.36
N SER A 744 -23.88 40.56 7.49
CA SER A 744 -24.70 39.41 7.85
C SER A 744 -23.84 38.14 7.97
N THR A 745 -24.38 37.10 8.59
CA THR A 745 -23.64 35.85 8.85
C THR A 745 -24.39 34.69 8.24
N LEU A 746 -23.71 33.88 7.42
CA LEU A 746 -24.19 32.54 7.06
C LEU A 746 -23.77 31.57 8.14
N TYR A 747 -24.71 30.93 8.81
CA TYR A 747 -24.41 29.89 9.78
C TYR A 747 -24.14 28.58 9.06
N LYS A 748 -23.00 27.96 9.37
CA LYS A 748 -22.61 26.67 8.77
C LYS A 748 -23.56 25.59 9.27
N TYR A 749 -24.01 24.72 8.38
CA TYR A 749 -24.73 23.51 8.80
C TYR A 749 -23.72 22.48 9.34
N LEU A 750 -23.74 22.29 10.66
CA LEU A 750 -22.75 21.49 11.39
C LEU A 750 -23.46 20.37 12.14
N ASN A 751 -23.52 19.18 11.55
CA ASN A 751 -24.10 17.99 12.16
C ASN A 751 -23.04 16.87 12.25
N PRO A 752 -22.66 16.40 13.45
CA PRO A 752 -21.66 15.33 13.62
C PRO A 752 -22.15 13.95 13.18
N HIS A 753 -23.45 13.80 12.91
CA HIS A 753 -24.07 12.54 12.48
C HIS A 753 -24.19 12.41 10.96
N LEU A 754 -23.48 13.24 10.19
CA LEU A 754 -23.47 13.15 8.74
C LEU A 754 -22.59 12.02 8.23
N GLN A 755 -23.08 11.34 7.22
CA GLN A 755 -22.38 10.29 6.48
C GLN A 755 -22.46 10.58 4.99
N ILE A 756 -21.30 10.56 4.33
CA ILE A 756 -21.17 10.76 2.89
C ILE A 756 -21.21 9.39 2.22
N ILE A 757 -21.98 9.28 1.13
CA ILE A 757 -22.06 8.06 0.34
C ILE A 757 -21.89 8.43 -1.12
N SER A 758 -20.96 7.77 -1.81
CA SER A 758 -20.83 7.85 -3.26
C SER A 758 -21.33 6.58 -3.91
N THR A 759 -22.05 6.74 -5.02
CA THR A 759 -22.62 5.61 -5.77
C THR A 759 -22.36 5.77 -7.27
N PHE A 760 -22.46 4.65 -7.98
CA PHE A 760 -22.35 4.63 -9.44
C PHE A 760 -23.36 3.65 -10.04
N THR A 761 -24.04 4.11 -11.09
CA THR A 761 -25.02 3.33 -11.85
C THR A 761 -24.54 3.22 -13.31
N PRO A 762 -24.25 2.02 -13.83
CA PRO A 762 -23.81 1.84 -15.21
C PRO A 762 -24.95 2.05 -16.22
N SER A 763 -24.65 2.64 -17.40
CA SER A 763 -25.69 2.94 -18.41
C SER A 763 -26.24 1.71 -19.17
N THR A 764 -25.51 0.59 -19.24
CA THR A 764 -25.98 -0.65 -19.88
C THR A 764 -26.08 -1.81 -18.87
N LYS A 765 -27.21 -2.54 -18.87
CA LYS A 765 -27.41 -3.75 -18.05
C LYS A 765 -26.59 -4.91 -18.63
N GLY A 766 -25.48 -5.29 -18.00
CA GLY A 766 -24.62 -6.41 -18.43
C GLY A 766 -23.25 -6.43 -17.73
N VAL A 767 -22.71 -7.64 -17.54
CA VAL A 767 -21.54 -7.97 -16.71
C VAL A 767 -20.22 -7.40 -17.26
N SER A 768 -19.37 -6.92 -16.33
CA SER A 768 -17.90 -6.79 -16.47
C SER A 768 -17.34 -6.07 -17.70
N SER A 769 -17.50 -4.76 -17.78
CA SER A 769 -16.60 -3.94 -18.61
C SER A 769 -16.11 -2.72 -17.85
N THR A 770 -14.79 -2.57 -17.82
CA THR A 770 -13.99 -1.55 -17.15
C THR A 770 -14.13 -0.14 -17.75
N SER A 771 -14.95 0.05 -18.80
CA SER A 771 -15.12 1.34 -19.48
C SER A 771 -16.53 1.51 -20.06
N LEU A 772 -17.52 1.68 -19.18
CA LEU A 772 -18.83 2.19 -19.59
C LEU A 772 -19.18 3.43 -18.78
N GLU A 773 -19.57 4.47 -19.50
CA GLU A 773 -20.15 5.69 -18.97
C GLU A 773 -21.39 5.38 -18.12
N GLY A 774 -21.57 6.10 -17.03
CA GLY A 774 -22.66 5.91 -16.09
C GLY A 774 -23.03 7.19 -15.37
N VAL A 775 -23.94 7.05 -14.41
CA VAL A 775 -24.38 8.14 -13.54
C VAL A 775 -23.75 7.94 -12.17
N GLY A 776 -22.98 8.93 -11.72
CA GLY A 776 -22.46 8.99 -10.35
C GLY A 776 -23.37 9.82 -9.45
N LYS A 777 -23.56 9.42 -8.20
CA LYS A 777 -24.28 10.23 -7.20
C LYS A 777 -23.46 10.38 -5.93
N ALA A 778 -23.65 11.51 -5.26
CA ALA A 778 -23.12 11.76 -3.93
C ALA A 778 -24.24 12.18 -2.99
N TYR A 779 -24.37 11.48 -1.87
CA TYR A 779 -25.35 11.74 -0.83
C TYR A 779 -24.66 12.19 0.45
N VAL A 780 -25.27 13.14 1.14
CA VAL A 780 -24.98 13.49 2.52
C VAL A 780 -26.21 13.11 3.32
N ILE A 781 -26.12 12.03 4.07
CA ILE A 781 -27.23 11.45 4.83
C ILE A 781 -26.99 11.67 6.32
N ASP A 782 -28.05 12.05 7.02
CA ASP A 782 -28.09 12.11 8.46
C ASP A 782 -28.34 10.70 9.05
N THR A 783 -27.38 10.18 9.80
CA THR A 783 -27.42 8.81 10.31
C THR A 783 -28.44 8.59 11.43
N THR A 784 -28.95 9.66 12.04
CA THR A 784 -29.94 9.56 13.13
C THR A 784 -31.35 9.28 12.62
N ASN A 785 -31.75 9.92 11.51
CA ASN A 785 -33.12 9.90 10.99
C ASN A 785 -33.24 9.42 9.53
N GLY A 786 -32.11 9.18 8.85
CA GLY A 786 -32.08 8.72 7.45
C GLY A 786 -32.39 9.81 6.42
N ARG A 787 -32.49 11.08 6.84
CA ARG A 787 -32.78 12.20 5.94
C ARG A 787 -31.58 12.47 5.04
N VAL A 788 -31.85 12.56 3.74
CA VAL A 788 -30.88 13.06 2.76
C VAL A 788 -30.80 14.58 2.91
N VAL A 789 -29.71 15.08 3.48
CA VAL A 789 -29.45 16.51 3.69
C VAL A 789 -29.08 17.18 2.38
N TYR A 790 -28.26 16.50 1.58
CA TYR A 790 -27.85 16.95 0.26
C TYR A 790 -27.67 15.74 -0.66
N GLN A 791 -28.05 15.90 -1.92
CA GLN A 791 -27.77 14.92 -2.97
C GLN A 791 -27.42 15.65 -4.25
N THR A 792 -26.53 15.05 -5.04
CA THR A 792 -26.23 15.50 -6.40
C THR A 792 -26.04 14.32 -7.33
N GLU A 793 -26.47 14.52 -8.57
CA GLU A 793 -26.40 13.56 -9.66
C GLU A 793 -25.47 14.09 -10.74
N ILE A 794 -24.57 13.22 -11.21
CA ILE A 794 -23.49 13.55 -12.13
C ILE A 794 -23.61 12.62 -13.33
N ASP A 795 -24.06 13.18 -14.44
CA ASP A 795 -24.16 12.46 -15.71
C ASP A 795 -22.78 12.30 -16.38
N GLY A 796 -22.61 11.18 -17.07
CA GLY A 796 -21.45 10.93 -17.92
C GLY A 796 -20.16 10.58 -17.19
N VAL A 797 -20.26 10.03 -15.97
CA VAL A 797 -19.10 9.57 -15.20
C VAL A 797 -18.48 8.36 -15.87
N ILE A 798 -17.16 8.43 -16.10
CA ILE A 798 -16.40 7.37 -16.75
C ILE A 798 -15.93 6.37 -15.69
N GLY A 799 -16.63 5.23 -15.61
CA GLY A 799 -16.26 4.09 -14.77
C GLY A 799 -16.48 4.31 -13.26
N ARG A 800 -16.46 3.21 -12.51
CA ARG A 800 -16.70 3.19 -11.05
C ARG A 800 -15.65 4.01 -10.26
N GLY A 801 -14.39 3.95 -10.68
CA GLY A 801 -13.29 4.65 -10.02
C GLY A 801 -13.26 6.16 -10.30
N GLY A 802 -14.05 6.63 -11.27
CA GLY A 802 -14.05 8.01 -11.75
C GLY A 802 -14.80 9.01 -10.87
N ILE A 803 -15.25 8.65 -9.66
CA ILE A 803 -15.83 9.58 -8.68
C ILE A 803 -15.10 9.46 -7.32
N LYS A 804 -14.85 10.59 -6.68
CA LYS A 804 -14.18 10.73 -5.37
C LYS A 804 -14.90 11.78 -4.55
N VAL A 805 -15.15 11.50 -3.28
CA VAL A 805 -15.91 12.39 -2.39
C VAL A 805 -15.19 12.56 -1.06
N GLY A 806 -15.37 13.71 -0.42
CA GLY A 806 -14.91 13.95 0.94
C GLY A 806 -15.53 15.22 1.51
N MET A 807 -15.73 15.28 2.82
CA MET A 807 -16.32 16.42 3.50
C MET A 807 -15.56 16.73 4.79
N VAL A 808 -15.35 18.02 5.05
CA VAL A 808 -14.81 18.52 6.30
C VAL A 808 -15.70 19.66 6.80
N GLU A 809 -16.10 19.63 8.07
CA GLU A 809 -17.07 20.57 8.64
C GLU A 809 -18.38 20.60 7.80
N ASN A 810 -18.65 21.73 7.12
CA ASN A 810 -19.81 21.95 6.26
C ASN A 810 -19.47 21.93 4.76
N TRP A 811 -18.23 21.56 4.42
CA TRP A 811 -17.67 21.71 3.08
C TRP A 811 -17.44 20.35 2.42
N LEU A 812 -18.27 20.03 1.43
CA LEU A 812 -18.23 18.82 0.62
C LEU A 812 -17.48 19.09 -0.69
N VAL A 813 -16.56 18.20 -1.03
CA VAL A 813 -15.79 18.23 -2.28
C VAL A 813 -16.02 16.92 -3.03
N ILE A 814 -16.34 17.04 -4.32
CA ILE A 814 -16.64 15.90 -5.19
C ILE A 814 -15.77 16.05 -6.44
N SER A 815 -14.94 15.08 -6.76
CA SER A 815 -14.20 15.05 -8.02
C SER A 815 -14.66 13.89 -8.88
N TRP A 816 -14.74 14.12 -10.19
CA TRP A 816 -15.09 13.06 -11.12
C TRP A 816 -14.44 13.22 -12.50
N LEU A 817 -14.41 12.12 -13.25
CA LEU A 817 -14.01 12.07 -14.64
C LEU A 817 -15.24 11.96 -15.55
N ASP A 818 -15.38 12.90 -16.48
CA ASP A 818 -16.34 12.80 -17.59
C ASP A 818 -15.62 12.84 -18.96
N GLN A 819 -16.36 12.77 -20.07
CA GLN A 819 -15.79 12.81 -21.42
C GLN A 819 -14.97 14.07 -21.73
N ARG A 820 -15.19 15.18 -21.00
CA ARG A 820 -14.49 16.46 -21.17
C ARG A 820 -13.26 16.56 -20.27
N GLY A 821 -13.02 15.57 -19.41
CA GLY A 821 -11.88 15.49 -18.51
C GLY A 821 -12.29 15.52 -17.04
N TRP A 822 -11.30 15.77 -16.18
CA TRP A 822 -11.49 15.78 -14.74
C TRP A 822 -12.15 17.07 -14.26
N LYS A 823 -13.06 16.93 -13.30
CA LYS A 823 -13.81 18.02 -12.68
C LYS A 823 -13.79 17.88 -11.18
N ILE A 824 -14.04 19.00 -10.52
CA ILE A 824 -14.20 19.08 -9.07
C ILE A 824 -15.33 20.05 -8.75
N ALA A 825 -16.27 19.62 -7.94
CA ALA A 825 -17.32 20.46 -7.38
C ALA A 825 -17.05 20.70 -5.91
N SER A 826 -17.34 21.91 -5.49
CA SER A 826 -17.29 22.35 -4.11
C SER A 826 -18.69 22.74 -3.69
N THR A 827 -19.15 22.18 -2.58
CA THR A 827 -20.48 22.45 -2.03
C THR A 827 -20.34 22.81 -0.55
N GLU A 828 -20.86 23.96 -0.15
CA GLU A 828 -20.93 24.37 1.25
C GLU A 828 -22.39 24.35 1.72
N LEU A 829 -22.63 23.72 2.88
CA LEU A 829 -23.94 23.62 3.50
C LEU A 829 -24.11 24.68 4.59
N TYR A 830 -25.23 25.39 4.56
CA TYR A 830 -25.57 26.47 5.48
C TYR A 830 -26.98 26.29 6.05
N GLU A 831 -27.23 26.80 7.24
CA GLU A 831 -28.57 26.85 7.83
C GLU A 831 -29.39 27.97 7.19
N ASP A 832 -30.61 27.64 6.77
CA ASP A 832 -31.59 28.60 6.24
C ASP A 832 -32.45 29.15 7.39
N SER A 833 -31.84 29.96 8.26
CA SER A 833 -32.60 30.60 9.34
C SER A 833 -32.30 32.08 9.48
N ASP A 834 -33.37 32.88 9.50
CA ASP A 834 -33.33 34.32 9.81
C ASP A 834 -33.05 34.61 11.30
N LYS A 835 -32.88 33.56 12.13
CA LYS A 835 -32.76 33.67 13.59
C LYS A 835 -31.36 34.15 13.98
N LYS A 836 -31.17 35.47 13.92
CA LYS A 836 -30.00 36.17 14.49
C LYS A 836 -29.82 35.76 15.96
N GLY A 837 -28.69 35.12 16.27
CA GLY A 837 -28.23 34.93 17.66
C GLY A 837 -28.59 33.60 18.34
N VAL A 838 -29.10 32.60 17.61
CA VAL A 838 -29.27 31.25 18.17
C VAL A 838 -28.00 30.44 17.86
N THR A 839 -27.37 29.87 18.89
CA THR A 839 -26.36 28.80 18.72
C THR A 839 -26.93 27.72 17.80
N PRO A 840 -26.15 27.16 16.85
CA PRO A 840 -26.62 26.11 15.95
C PRO A 840 -27.44 25.07 16.70
N SER A 841 -28.63 24.75 16.23
CA SER A 841 -29.54 23.85 16.96
C SER A 841 -28.88 22.49 17.17
N GLN A 842 -28.63 22.13 18.43
CA GLN A 842 -27.93 20.90 18.79
C GLN A 842 -28.75 19.62 18.55
N SER A 843 -30.06 19.73 18.30
CA SER A 843 -30.91 18.57 18.07
C SER A 843 -31.15 18.35 16.58
N THR A 844 -30.65 17.22 16.09
CA THR A 844 -30.83 16.72 14.72
C THR A 844 -32.30 16.45 14.34
N PHE A 845 -33.18 16.36 15.34
CA PHE A 845 -34.63 16.18 15.16
C PHE A 845 -35.40 17.49 14.92
N ALA A 846 -34.75 18.64 15.14
CA ALA A 846 -35.34 19.92 14.74
C ALA A 846 -35.16 20.09 13.22
N GLU A 847 -36.26 20.22 12.48
CA GLU A 847 -36.21 20.52 11.05
C GLU A 847 -35.53 21.87 10.82
N THR A 848 -34.24 21.82 10.48
CA THR A 848 -33.46 22.98 10.07
C THR A 848 -33.33 22.93 8.56
N PRO A 849 -33.93 23.87 7.82
CA PRO A 849 -33.77 23.93 6.38
C PRO A 849 -32.31 24.24 6.05
N VAL A 850 -31.78 23.59 5.02
CA VAL A 850 -30.37 23.65 4.64
C VAL A 850 -30.26 24.25 3.24
N ILE A 851 -29.43 25.28 3.10
CA ILE A 851 -29.03 25.84 1.81
C ILE A 851 -27.71 25.21 1.41
N ALA A 852 -27.67 24.62 0.23
CA ALA A 852 -26.45 24.17 -0.41
C ALA A 852 -26.00 25.19 -1.45
N ILE A 853 -24.78 25.73 -1.31
CA ILE A 853 -24.15 26.56 -2.33
C ILE A 853 -23.09 25.72 -3.01
N SER A 854 -23.29 25.44 -4.30
CA SER A 854 -22.42 24.55 -5.07
C SER A 854 -21.86 25.23 -6.31
N GLN A 855 -20.61 24.91 -6.65
CA GLN A 855 -19.97 25.35 -7.88
C GLN A 855 -19.00 24.26 -8.39
N SER A 856 -18.99 24.04 -9.70
CA SER A 856 -18.08 23.10 -10.37
C SER A 856 -16.90 23.80 -11.04
N PHE A 857 -15.78 23.11 -11.11
CA PHE A 857 -14.53 23.52 -11.72
C PHE A 857 -13.94 22.38 -12.56
N ILE A 858 -13.01 22.71 -13.44
CA ILE A 858 -12.25 21.80 -14.31
C ILE A 858 -10.85 21.63 -13.72
N LEU A 859 -10.38 20.40 -13.65
CA LEU A 859 -9.03 20.04 -13.26
C LEU A 859 -8.25 19.51 -14.47
N PRO A 860 -7.00 19.98 -14.68
CA PRO A 860 -6.17 19.48 -15.77
C PRO A 860 -5.48 18.14 -15.44
N THR A 861 -5.76 17.54 -14.28
CA THR A 861 -5.15 16.28 -13.84
C THR A 861 -6.20 15.32 -13.31
N GLU A 862 -5.88 14.04 -13.40
CA GLU A 862 -6.59 13.00 -12.67
C GLU A 862 -6.51 13.19 -11.16
N VAL A 863 -7.55 12.73 -10.45
CA VAL A 863 -7.64 12.68 -8.99
C VAL A 863 -7.82 11.23 -8.55
N LYS A 864 -6.76 10.62 -8.03
CA LYS A 864 -6.77 9.23 -7.55
C LYS A 864 -7.43 9.10 -6.19
N THR A 865 -7.15 10.03 -5.29
CA THR A 865 -7.76 10.15 -3.96
C THR A 865 -7.70 11.60 -3.48
N LEU A 866 -8.55 11.95 -2.53
CA LEU A 866 -8.62 13.29 -1.93
C LEU A 866 -8.77 13.24 -0.41
N GLY A 867 -8.36 14.30 0.28
CA GLY A 867 -8.45 14.45 1.72
C GLY A 867 -8.34 15.92 2.13
N PHE A 868 -8.28 16.19 3.44
CA PHE A 868 -8.23 17.56 3.97
C PHE A 868 -7.16 17.71 5.03
N THR A 869 -6.56 18.89 5.14
CA THR A 869 -5.64 19.22 6.23
C THR A 869 -6.38 19.38 7.57
N THR A 870 -5.78 18.91 8.66
CA THR A 870 -6.32 19.08 10.03
C THR A 870 -5.44 20.02 10.87
N SER A 871 -6.04 20.70 11.84
CA SER A 871 -5.35 21.63 12.75
C SER A 871 -5.98 21.56 14.14
N LYS A 872 -5.21 21.97 15.16
CA LYS A 872 -5.55 21.75 16.56
C LYS A 872 -6.84 22.46 17.01
N ALA A 873 -7.06 23.68 16.54
CA ALA A 873 -8.17 24.55 16.91
C ALA A 873 -9.11 24.89 15.74
N GLY A 874 -8.80 24.42 14.52
CA GLY A 874 -9.60 24.71 13.32
C GLY A 874 -9.59 26.17 12.87
N ILE A 875 -8.55 26.93 13.22
CA ILE A 875 -8.37 28.35 12.88
C ILE A 875 -7.69 28.49 11.51
N THR A 876 -6.63 27.71 11.26
CA THR A 876 -5.95 27.75 9.96
C THR A 876 -6.90 27.30 8.85
N THR A 877 -6.75 27.87 7.65
CA THR A 877 -7.61 27.49 6.53
C THR A 877 -7.41 26.02 6.17
N LYS A 878 -8.49 25.28 5.94
CA LYS A 878 -8.41 23.91 5.41
C LYS A 878 -7.98 23.95 3.93
N GLU A 879 -7.07 23.08 3.51
CA GLU A 879 -6.79 22.82 2.08
C GLU A 879 -7.28 21.42 1.71
N VAL A 880 -7.66 21.24 0.44
CA VAL A 880 -7.90 19.91 -0.14
C VAL A 880 -6.56 19.35 -0.57
N ILE A 881 -6.29 18.11 -0.22
CA ILE A 881 -5.11 17.35 -0.62
C ILE A 881 -5.56 16.38 -1.71
N ILE A 882 -4.86 16.34 -2.85
CA ILE A 882 -5.13 15.39 -3.93
C ILE A 882 -3.88 14.60 -4.29
N VAL A 883 -4.09 13.33 -4.66
CA VAL A 883 -3.08 12.55 -5.39
C VAL A 883 -3.43 12.61 -6.87
N ASN A 884 -2.52 13.18 -7.67
CA ASN A 884 -2.77 13.37 -9.09
C ASN A 884 -2.39 12.15 -9.95
N GLY A 885 -2.76 12.17 -11.24
CA GLY A 885 -2.40 11.10 -12.19
C GLY A 885 -0.89 10.83 -12.36
N LYS A 886 -0.03 11.80 -12.00
CA LYS A 886 1.44 11.64 -12.00
C LYS A 886 1.98 11.03 -10.70
N ASN A 887 1.10 10.54 -9.83
CA ASN A 887 1.42 10.05 -8.49
C ASN A 887 2.10 11.11 -7.62
N GLN A 888 1.77 12.39 -7.83
CA GLN A 888 2.24 13.49 -6.99
C GLN A 888 1.14 13.92 -6.04
N ILE A 889 1.54 14.38 -4.86
CA ILE A 889 0.62 14.90 -3.86
C ILE A 889 0.65 16.42 -3.94
N ALA A 890 -0.51 17.03 -4.13
CA ALA A 890 -0.67 18.47 -4.26
C ALA A 890 -1.80 18.98 -3.37
N THR A 891 -1.73 20.25 -2.97
CA THR A 891 -2.80 20.90 -2.23
C THR A 891 -3.52 21.96 -3.05
N ILE A 892 -4.83 22.05 -2.87
CA ILE A 892 -5.69 23.08 -3.44
C ILE A 892 -6.25 23.91 -2.29
N HIS A 893 -5.89 25.19 -2.27
CA HIS A 893 -6.38 26.11 -1.25
C HIS A 893 -7.90 26.29 -1.34
N ARG A 894 -8.61 26.22 -0.20
CA ARG A 894 -10.06 26.46 -0.12
C ARG A 894 -10.57 27.71 -0.85
N ARG A 895 -9.81 28.80 -0.91
CA ARG A 895 -10.23 30.02 -1.63
C ARG A 895 -10.41 29.81 -3.13
N LEU A 896 -9.65 28.89 -3.74
CA LEU A 896 -9.80 28.52 -5.14
C LEU A 896 -11.08 27.71 -5.37
N LEU A 897 -11.49 26.92 -4.38
CA LEU A 897 -12.68 26.08 -4.41
C LEU A 897 -13.86 26.72 -3.67
N ASP A 898 -13.87 28.03 -3.45
CA ASP A 898 -15.02 28.69 -2.81
C ASP A 898 -16.20 28.71 -3.80
N PRO A 899 -17.37 28.12 -3.46
CA PRO A 899 -18.49 28.05 -4.38
C PRO A 899 -19.17 29.40 -4.60
N ARG A 900 -18.85 30.42 -3.79
CA ARG A 900 -19.43 31.78 -3.88
C ARG A 900 -18.62 32.72 -4.78
N ARG A 901 -17.59 32.22 -5.47
CA ARG A 901 -16.78 33.04 -6.41
C ARG A 901 -17.69 33.67 -7.47
N PRO A 902 -17.72 35.01 -7.61
CA PRO A 902 -18.66 35.67 -8.52
C PRO A 902 -18.30 35.40 -10.00
N VAL A 903 -19.31 35.12 -10.82
CA VAL A 903 -19.14 35.02 -12.27
C VAL A 903 -19.02 36.43 -12.86
N GLY A 904 -17.84 36.77 -13.38
CA GLY A 904 -17.55 38.08 -13.93
C GLY A 904 -16.94 39.07 -12.91
N LYS A 905 -17.25 40.36 -13.05
CA LYS A 905 -16.63 41.41 -12.22
C LYS A 905 -17.19 41.36 -10.78
N PRO A 906 -16.33 41.26 -9.74
CA PRO A 906 -16.79 41.23 -8.35
C PRO A 906 -17.58 42.49 -7.98
N SER A 907 -18.70 42.31 -7.28
CA SER A 907 -19.48 43.39 -6.67
C SER A 907 -18.71 44.03 -5.50
N SER A 908 -19.22 45.15 -4.95
CA SER A 908 -18.60 45.77 -3.77
C SER A 908 -18.60 44.83 -2.55
N ARG A 909 -19.66 44.03 -2.38
CA ARG A 909 -19.80 43.03 -1.32
C ARG A 909 -18.77 41.90 -1.49
N ASP A 910 -18.62 41.41 -2.72
CA ASP A 910 -17.64 40.35 -3.02
C ASP A 910 -16.21 40.82 -2.74
N LYS A 911 -15.91 42.08 -3.03
CA LYS A 911 -14.59 42.68 -2.75
C LYS A 911 -14.33 42.83 -1.26
N GLU A 912 -15.35 43.15 -0.46
CA GLU A 912 -15.23 43.23 1.00
C GLU A 912 -14.90 41.85 1.60
N GLU A 913 -15.46 40.77 1.05
CA GLU A 913 -15.12 39.39 1.40
C GLU A 913 -13.82 38.88 0.74
N MET A 914 -13.16 39.71 -0.07
CA MET A 914 -11.98 39.35 -0.89
C MET A 914 -12.21 38.10 -1.76
N LEU A 915 -13.41 37.95 -2.31
CA LEU A 915 -13.72 36.85 -3.24
C LEU A 915 -12.99 37.06 -4.57
N ILE A 916 -12.35 36.00 -5.03
CA ILE A 916 -11.73 35.96 -6.35
C ILE A 916 -12.81 35.65 -7.41
N PRO A 917 -12.77 36.30 -8.59
CA PRO A 917 -13.69 35.98 -9.68
C PRO A 917 -13.68 34.49 -10.00
N TYR A 918 -14.81 33.93 -10.42
CA TYR A 918 -14.90 32.54 -10.84
C TYR A 918 -14.12 32.34 -12.14
N GLU A 919 -13.25 31.34 -12.11
CA GLU A 919 -12.57 30.78 -13.28
C GLU A 919 -12.80 29.28 -13.25
N ALA A 920 -13.28 28.73 -14.37
CA ALA A 920 -13.64 27.33 -14.43
C ALA A 920 -12.42 26.41 -14.26
N LEU A 921 -11.27 26.78 -14.82
CA LEU A 921 -10.05 26.00 -14.72
C LEU A 921 -9.31 26.31 -13.41
N ILE A 922 -9.07 25.30 -12.59
CA ILE A 922 -8.13 25.43 -11.45
C ILE A 922 -6.74 25.00 -11.93
N PRO A 923 -5.77 25.91 -12.02
CA PRO A 923 -4.42 25.57 -12.44
C PRO A 923 -3.73 24.72 -11.35
N VAL A 924 -2.94 23.74 -11.79
CA VAL A 924 -2.03 23.01 -10.90
C VAL A 924 -0.79 23.86 -10.74
N ASP A 925 -0.63 24.48 -9.58
CA ASP A 925 0.60 25.19 -9.24
C ASP A 925 1.68 24.15 -8.84
N PRO A 926 2.79 24.03 -9.60
CA PRO A 926 3.90 23.15 -9.22
C PRO A 926 4.47 23.46 -7.84
N LYS A 927 4.33 24.70 -7.34
CA LYS A 927 4.77 25.10 -5.99
C LYS A 927 3.91 24.52 -4.88
N LYS A 928 2.68 24.09 -5.20
CA LYS A 928 1.74 23.44 -4.28
C LYS A 928 1.82 21.91 -4.34
N VAL A 929 2.76 21.36 -5.11
CA VAL A 929 3.07 19.93 -5.12
C VAL A 929 4.00 19.61 -3.95
N ILE A 930 3.43 19.10 -2.86
CA ILE A 930 4.16 18.82 -1.61
C ILE A 930 5.11 17.63 -1.74
N SER A 931 4.79 16.64 -2.60
CA SER A 931 5.70 15.52 -2.85
C SER A 931 6.87 15.89 -3.77
N HIS A 932 6.92 17.12 -4.31
CA HIS A 932 7.97 17.65 -5.18
C HIS A 932 8.49 16.65 -6.23
N LYS A 933 9.66 16.00 -6.00
CA LYS A 933 10.27 15.03 -6.93
C LYS A 933 9.74 13.61 -6.73
N TYR A 934 9.18 13.30 -5.56
CA TYR A 934 8.71 11.97 -5.22
C TYR A 934 7.39 11.68 -5.94
N GLN A 935 7.42 10.57 -6.69
CA GLN A 935 6.24 9.92 -7.23
C GLN A 935 5.82 8.85 -6.23
N VAL A 936 4.75 9.13 -5.48
CA VAL A 936 4.23 8.24 -4.44
C VAL A 936 3.29 7.25 -5.11
N LEU A 937 3.85 6.16 -5.63
CA LEU A 937 3.10 5.18 -6.42
C LEU A 937 2.03 4.52 -5.55
N GLY A 938 0.85 4.31 -6.15
CA GLY A 938 -0.26 3.57 -5.54
C GLY A 938 -0.84 4.18 -4.26
N ALA A 939 -0.58 5.46 -3.95
CA ALA A 939 -1.17 6.13 -2.79
C ALA A 939 -2.71 6.20 -2.92
N LYS A 940 -3.40 5.52 -2.01
CA LYS A 940 -4.88 5.40 -2.00
C LYS A 940 -5.51 6.09 -0.78
N SER A 941 -4.77 6.15 0.33
CA SER A 941 -5.24 6.70 1.60
C SER A 941 -4.39 7.88 2.04
N LEU A 942 -5.04 8.90 2.60
CA LEU A 942 -4.42 10.10 3.14
C LEU A 942 -4.85 10.24 4.60
N LEU A 943 -3.87 10.30 5.51
CA LEU A 943 -4.09 10.48 6.93
C LEU A 943 -3.41 11.78 7.36
N THR A 944 -4.17 12.67 7.99
CA THR A 944 -3.64 13.95 8.48
C THR A 944 -3.75 14.06 9.98
N SER A 945 -2.76 14.68 10.63
CA SER A 945 -2.77 14.92 12.07
C SER A 945 -2.31 16.34 12.39
N PRO A 946 -2.96 17.05 13.33
CA PRO A 946 -2.54 18.38 13.72
C PRO A 946 -1.23 18.33 14.51
N ALA A 947 -0.35 19.32 14.33
CA ALA A 947 0.74 19.58 15.27
C ALA A 947 0.20 20.29 16.53
N LEU A 948 1.05 20.55 17.53
CA LEU A 948 0.63 21.39 18.68
C LEU A 948 0.47 22.85 18.30
N VAL A 949 1.21 23.28 17.29
CA VAL A 949 1.09 24.59 16.64
C VAL A 949 -0.05 24.56 15.63
N GLU A 950 -0.85 25.62 15.61
CA GLU A 950 -2.07 25.69 14.82
C GLU A 950 -1.80 25.83 13.32
N SER A 951 -0.65 26.41 12.96
CA SER A 951 -0.28 26.64 11.57
C SER A 951 0.08 25.38 10.79
N THR A 952 0.45 24.28 11.47
CA THR A 952 1.12 23.14 10.85
C THR A 952 0.32 21.84 10.98
N SER A 953 0.24 21.09 9.87
CA SER A 953 -0.39 19.78 9.76
C SER A 953 0.60 18.75 9.23
N LEU A 954 0.52 17.53 9.75
CA LEU A 954 1.25 16.37 9.25
C LEU A 954 0.35 15.64 8.25
N LEU A 955 0.94 15.10 7.19
CA LEU A 955 0.27 14.22 6.23
C LEU A 955 1.08 12.94 6.06
N PHE A 956 0.40 11.81 6.21
CA PHE A 956 0.87 10.49 5.82
C PHE A 956 0.01 9.97 4.66
N ALA A 957 0.63 9.74 3.51
CA ALA A 957 0.03 9.13 2.35
C ALA A 957 0.57 7.70 2.20
N TYR A 958 -0.34 6.73 2.06
CA TYR A 958 0.04 5.33 1.98
C TYR A 958 -0.79 4.55 0.96
N GLY A 959 -0.21 3.43 0.54
CA GLY A 959 -0.71 2.55 -0.51
C GLY A 959 0.41 1.58 -0.87
N LEU A 960 0.85 1.56 -2.14
CA LEU A 960 2.10 0.87 -2.49
C LEU A 960 3.30 1.56 -1.81
N ASP A 961 3.48 2.86 -2.06
CA ASP A 961 4.53 3.65 -1.40
C ASP A 961 4.04 4.32 -0.13
N LEU A 962 5.00 4.64 0.73
CA LEU A 962 4.77 5.46 1.93
C LEU A 962 5.41 6.83 1.74
N PHE A 963 4.66 7.89 2.01
CA PHE A 963 5.17 9.25 2.04
C PHE A 963 4.62 9.99 3.26
N LEU A 964 5.48 10.73 3.95
CA LEU A 964 5.05 11.57 5.05
C LEU A 964 5.71 12.93 4.94
N THR A 965 4.95 13.99 5.21
CA THR A 965 5.48 15.34 5.40
C THR A 965 4.91 15.98 6.67
N ARG A 966 5.75 16.72 7.38
CA ARG A 966 5.43 17.38 8.66
C ARG A 966 5.26 18.89 8.55
N GLY A 967 5.29 19.43 7.32
CA GLY A 967 5.40 20.86 7.06
C GLY A 967 4.23 21.48 6.28
N ILE A 968 3.04 20.87 6.29
CA ILE A 968 1.90 21.46 5.58
C ILE A 968 1.40 22.66 6.37
N THR A 969 1.50 23.85 5.78
CA THR A 969 1.16 25.12 6.43
C THR A 969 0.17 25.92 5.56
N PRO A 970 -1.14 25.59 5.62
CA PRO A 970 -2.15 26.19 4.76
C PRO A 970 -2.17 27.73 4.73
N SER A 971 -2.01 28.33 5.91
CA SER A 971 -2.02 29.79 6.10
C SER A 971 -0.62 30.37 6.30
N GLY A 972 0.43 29.59 6.04
CA GLY A 972 1.81 29.89 6.46
C GLY A 972 2.02 29.75 7.98
N THR A 973 3.27 29.92 8.42
CA THR A 973 3.71 29.75 9.82
C THR A 973 3.47 31.01 10.65
N PHE A 974 2.22 31.28 11.05
CA PHE A 974 1.88 32.51 11.79
C PHE A 974 2.16 32.44 13.31
N ASP A 975 2.39 31.24 13.86
CA ASP A 975 2.64 30.98 15.28
C ASP A 975 4.11 30.64 15.59
N ILE A 976 4.96 30.53 14.56
CA ILE A 976 6.40 30.34 14.68
C ILE A 976 7.11 31.47 13.92
N LEU A 977 8.21 31.96 14.49
CA LEU A 977 9.01 33.01 13.86
C LEU A 977 9.63 32.50 12.55
N SER A 978 9.48 33.26 11.47
CA SER A 978 10.03 32.91 10.15
C SER A 978 11.56 32.76 10.17
N ASP A 979 12.10 31.85 9.36
CA ASP A 979 13.55 31.65 9.20
C ASP A 979 14.27 32.90 8.67
N THR A 980 13.56 33.73 7.91
CA THR A 980 14.09 34.99 7.36
C THR A 980 14.13 36.14 8.36
N PHE A 981 13.69 35.93 9.62
CA PHE A 981 13.70 36.99 10.62
C PHE A 981 15.12 37.31 11.08
N ASN A 982 15.58 38.55 10.84
CA ASN A 982 16.95 38.96 11.16
C ASN A 982 17.15 39.25 12.66
N LYS A 983 17.39 38.18 13.43
CA LYS A 983 17.64 38.25 14.88
C LYS A 983 18.88 39.05 15.23
N ALA A 984 19.93 38.98 14.41
CA ALA A 984 21.17 39.71 14.65
C ALA A 984 20.95 41.23 14.57
N GLN A 985 20.18 41.69 13.58
CA GLN A 985 19.80 43.10 13.46
C GLN A 985 18.97 43.56 14.67
N LEU A 986 18.00 42.76 15.12
CA LEU A 986 17.22 43.08 16.33
C LEU A 986 18.13 43.25 17.55
N LEU A 987 19.05 42.31 17.79
CA LEU A 987 19.98 42.39 18.92
C LEU A 987 20.94 43.59 18.82
N LEU A 988 21.44 43.88 17.62
CA LEU A 988 22.34 45.02 17.38
C LEU A 988 21.62 46.34 17.65
N THR A 989 20.39 46.51 17.15
CA THR A 989 19.59 47.73 17.38
C THR A 989 19.27 47.92 18.86
N LEU A 990 18.90 46.87 19.58
CA LEU A 990 18.66 46.93 21.03
C LEU A 990 19.94 47.32 21.79
N GLY A 991 21.09 46.77 21.40
CA GLY A 991 22.39 47.14 21.95
C GLY A 991 22.74 48.60 21.71
N ALA A 992 22.57 49.09 20.48
CA ALA A 992 22.84 50.48 20.12
C ALA A 992 21.93 51.46 20.88
N LEU A 993 20.63 51.16 21.01
CA LEU A 993 19.69 51.95 21.81
C LEU A 993 20.08 51.97 23.29
N THR A 994 20.48 50.82 23.84
CA THR A 994 20.91 50.72 25.25
C THR A 994 22.15 51.57 25.52
N ILE A 995 23.17 51.49 24.66
CA ILE A 995 24.36 52.35 24.75
C ILE A 995 23.96 53.83 24.61
N GLY A 996 23.09 54.15 23.65
CA GLY A 996 22.56 55.49 23.45
C GLY A 996 21.90 56.05 24.71
N ILE A 997 21.07 55.27 25.40
CA ILE A 997 20.41 55.65 26.65
C ILE A 997 21.43 55.83 27.78
N LEU A 998 22.40 54.91 27.92
CA LEU A 998 23.44 54.98 28.95
C LEU A 998 24.34 56.21 28.79
N VAL A 999 24.57 56.68 27.56
CA VAL A 999 25.33 57.89 27.28
C VAL A 999 24.47 59.15 27.43
N ALA A 1000 23.25 59.15 26.87
CA ALA A 1000 22.37 60.31 26.85
C ALA A 1000 21.78 60.62 28.24
N GLY A 1001 21.45 59.61 29.05
CA GLY A 1001 20.83 59.78 30.37
C GLY A 1001 21.66 60.68 31.31
N PRO A 1002 22.94 60.36 31.56
CA PRO A 1002 23.83 61.23 32.34
C PRO A 1002 24.05 62.60 31.71
N ALA A 1003 24.15 62.68 30.37
CA ALA A 1003 24.36 63.95 29.66
C ALA A 1003 23.15 64.90 29.81
N VAL A 1004 21.92 64.37 29.71
CA VAL A 1004 20.68 65.11 29.94
C VAL A 1004 20.55 65.53 31.40
N LYS A 1005 20.79 64.62 32.36
CA LYS A 1005 20.79 64.96 33.80
C LYS A 1005 21.78 66.08 34.12
N ARG A 1006 22.98 66.03 33.54
CA ARG A 1006 24.00 67.09 33.69
C ARG A 1006 23.53 68.41 33.08
N LYS A 1007 22.89 68.37 31.90
CA LYS A 1007 22.35 69.57 31.24
C LYS A 1007 21.19 70.19 32.03
N GLU A 1008 20.26 69.38 32.53
CA GLU A 1008 19.17 69.84 33.40
C GLU A 1008 19.68 70.42 34.71
N LEU A 1009 20.66 69.77 35.35
CA LEU A 1009 21.30 70.30 36.56
C LEU A 1009 21.94 71.67 36.26
N LYS A 1010 22.65 71.80 35.14
CA LYS A 1010 23.27 73.08 34.72
C LYS A 1010 22.22 74.18 34.51
N ASN A 1011 21.12 73.88 33.81
CA ASN A 1011 20.00 74.82 33.59
C ASN A 1011 19.21 75.16 34.86
N LYS A 1012 19.33 74.37 35.93
CA LYS A 1012 18.74 74.68 37.24
C LYS A 1012 19.65 75.56 38.10
N TRP A 1013 20.96 75.50 37.88
CA TRP A 1013 21.96 76.23 38.66
C TRP A 1013 22.35 77.59 38.03
N TYR A 1014 22.17 77.73 36.71
CA TYR A 1014 22.35 78.94 35.92
C TYR A 1014 21.16 79.09 34.98
#